data_AF-A0A2J0N3S6-F1
#
_entry.id   AF-A0A2J0N3S6-F1
#
_cell.length_a   1.000
_cell.length_b   1.000
_cell.length_c   1.000
_cell.angle_alpha   90.00
_cell.angle_beta   90.00
_cell.angle_gamma   90.00
#
_symmetry.space_group_name_H-M   'P 1'
#
loop_
_entity.id
_entity.type
_entity.pdbx_description
1 polymer ?
#
loop_
_entity_poly.entity_id
_entity_poly.type
_entity_poly.pdbx_seq_one_letter_code
_entity_poly.pdbx_strand_id
1 'polypeptide(L)'
;SFATGLKTGGGANTERLMKYGSVMRVMAEAVKDAQAATAEMAPDTRAEMLESEKIAGNLIDRLVITEVTGWEEATNAGIPTVKVRISFGIEGSERFKKLFVYEGSTPLGTSAGTGEAIHLVDSVIYESQIPDAKYKDLFSLKSDGSYRFKKGVTRDQIDALGDQALTELFRRSQRYDGKGCLNAVDHVNNTLAKDFTGLKLKDLGDLTDIDRKLLGLEMQIAQERGQLKEGASLDEKITIMQRKGNIGMNAILSQSLAAARLLAALQGKELYQVLREKLTETMAKTIAANGGLDILPEEIKKKVSIAQGQELWEALNEHLDFFELKRGLQIVNNNKSKDVKLYELLRGELPVYGDKAISRKSLASNEGLGNIAADYAYFEPKYVEAINLLVALHQEHLFASWDMPGVNDKLKKKFLEQVIEADSAYPGGLVQYQQNAVKIIGNSIKEVNVFEGLTPEIPEITNIDNTAGIGDKYKNLEKEGLKIADKFSIVLVAGGRGDRLGYSGIKIGIPLDLVTERRYIEHYLEGKKAIENAANTKIPFAIMTSDDNHESTKELLEELGYVVVSDNNSRTVMEKDGDKIDLIMQGLVPAITNIKGDFVLEDKYKLLSKPHGHGDVHVLISKYGLINEWIKSGKKYTVFIQDTNGQVLNAILSGLKITDEKGLGLNFITVPRDAGEAAGAITRLEPKGIVCNVEYNQLDPLLKESKKGMGDVADPVTGKSPYPANLNVYFIENGIYKKVLDMTKGIMPEFANPKFTDASKTSFQPTRLETMMQDIAMILPEGSKVAVVNYADKRAVFSPVKNSFSEAEKKIKTGNYPDHMATGESDYYKYNRKLIAFAGMQVDVEESEARAQGIVPYSEGAKVVFYRSFFTTADDVLSKIKGGSISNKSTLVIGGKNVYLEDVDIDGSLIINVVAGATLKVKGLKVQNEGWEFVQLTQEEMVSPDTPEYLKIRGYKLVKKGQKVIDIQEPGKYEIGSDGVLKKTNVNLASNAGLQKSLASNEALGNIAAYYSYFESKNIVLTYDQVGFLPERIKGYLAQQDSFIDDLKSDKISGKLQDAKFEIAKAGLQGIKDVPSKINYVDKNEDKMSMEDYAQVFNLALAQAQIEIGNISYYIDQFKPYELSHEVALLKIAGWITQGYKVIPFE
;
A
#
# COMPACT_ATOMS: atom_id res chain seq x y z
N SER A 1 2.57 -33.42 -36.89
CA SER A 1 2.22 -32.00 -36.70
C SER A 1 0.95 -31.93 -35.88
N PHE A 2 1.06 -31.67 -34.57
CA PHE A 2 -0.10 -31.51 -33.70
C PHE A 2 -0.84 -30.22 -34.05
N ALA A 3 -2.11 -30.34 -34.39
CA ALA A 3 -3.06 -29.23 -34.50
C ALA A 3 -4.08 -29.36 -33.36
N THR A 4 -3.64 -29.12 -32.13
CA THR A 4 -4.48 -28.32 -31.22
C THR A 4 -4.64 -26.95 -31.91
N GLY A 5 -5.67 -26.16 -31.64
CA GLY A 5 -5.94 -24.88 -32.36
C GLY A 5 -4.77 -23.89 -32.42
N LEU A 6 -3.67 -24.15 -31.71
CA LEU A 6 -2.42 -23.41 -31.66
C LEU A 6 -1.39 -23.99 -32.65
N LYS A 7 -1.55 -23.75 -33.97
CA LYS A 7 -0.51 -24.11 -34.95
C LYS A 7 0.63 -23.09 -34.92
N THR A 8 1.79 -23.53 -34.46
CA THR A 8 3.06 -22.77 -34.49
C THR A 8 3.69 -22.82 -35.89
N GLY A 9 3.69 -21.67 -36.59
CA GLY A 9 4.71 -21.29 -37.56
C GLY A 9 4.41 -21.43 -39.07
N GLY A 10 4.58 -20.33 -39.81
CA GLY A 10 5.06 -20.34 -41.20
C GLY A 10 4.55 -19.24 -42.16
N GLY A 11 5.15 -18.03 -42.14
CA GLY A 11 5.12 -17.01 -43.22
C GLY A 11 4.21 -15.80 -42.94
N ALA A 12 4.63 -14.54 -43.02
CA ALA A 12 5.73 -13.93 -43.77
C ALA A 12 7.06 -13.78 -42.98
N ASN A 13 8.15 -13.98 -43.70
CA ASN A 13 9.56 -13.93 -43.26
C ASN A 13 10.11 -12.49 -43.08
N THR A 14 9.31 -11.52 -42.63
CA THR A 14 9.71 -10.09 -42.65
C THR A 14 9.57 -9.31 -41.35
N GLU A 15 9.41 -9.95 -40.19
CA GLU A 15 9.51 -9.23 -38.91
C GLU A 15 10.62 -9.82 -38.04
N ARG A 16 11.87 -9.63 -38.51
CA ARG A 16 13.04 -9.62 -37.63
C ARG A 16 13.08 -8.27 -36.91
N LEU A 17 13.14 -8.31 -35.57
CA LEU A 17 13.47 -7.20 -34.68
C LEU A 17 12.49 -6.02 -34.69
N MET A 18 11.42 -6.11 -33.89
CA MET A 18 11.01 -4.95 -33.09
C MET A 18 11.25 -5.30 -31.63
N LYS A 19 12.13 -4.54 -30.97
CA LYS A 19 12.39 -4.64 -29.54
C LYS A 19 11.20 -4.01 -28.80
N TYR A 20 10.20 -4.81 -28.44
CA TYR A 20 8.95 -4.32 -27.83
C TYR A 20 9.03 -4.04 -26.33
N GLY A 21 10.07 -3.31 -25.90
CA GLY A 21 9.96 -2.38 -24.76
C GLY A 21 9.20 -1.08 -25.13
N SER A 22 8.72 -1.01 -26.38
CA SER A 22 8.13 0.17 -27.00
C SER A 22 6.76 0.52 -26.41
N VAL A 23 5.95 -0.43 -25.95
CA VAL A 23 4.61 -0.12 -25.39
C VAL A 23 4.73 0.70 -24.11
N MET A 24 5.61 0.29 -23.18
CA MET A 24 5.89 1.05 -21.95
C MET A 24 6.57 2.38 -22.26
N ARG A 25 7.44 2.44 -23.29
CA ARG A 25 8.10 3.67 -23.73
C ARG A 25 7.13 4.66 -24.40
N VAL A 26 6.24 4.16 -25.25
CA VAL A 26 5.20 4.93 -25.94
C VAL A 26 4.11 5.36 -24.96
N MET A 27 3.80 4.57 -23.92
CA MET A 27 2.96 5.00 -22.81
C MET A 27 3.61 6.15 -22.03
N ALA A 28 4.92 6.06 -21.75
CA ALA A 28 5.66 7.14 -21.10
C ALA A 28 5.75 8.41 -21.98
N GLU A 29 5.93 8.25 -23.30
CA GLU A 29 5.95 9.35 -24.27
C GLU A 29 4.56 9.97 -24.47
N ALA A 30 3.48 9.18 -24.53
CA ALA A 30 2.11 9.68 -24.67
C ALA A 30 1.61 10.43 -23.43
N VAL A 31 2.02 9.98 -22.23
CA VAL A 31 1.79 10.72 -20.97
C VAL A 31 2.54 12.05 -21.00
N LYS A 32 3.78 12.04 -21.50
CA LYS A 32 4.62 13.23 -21.61
C LYS A 32 4.09 14.24 -22.64
N ASP A 33 3.56 13.77 -23.77
CA ASP A 33 2.95 14.59 -24.81
C ASP A 33 1.59 15.16 -24.39
N ALA A 34 0.81 14.41 -23.60
CA ALA A 34 -0.42 14.90 -22.99
C ALA A 34 -0.15 15.99 -21.95
N GLN A 35 0.90 15.81 -21.14
CA GLN A 35 1.37 16.81 -20.15
C GLN A 35 2.00 18.05 -20.81
N ALA A 36 2.61 17.91 -21.98
CA ALA A 36 3.16 19.03 -22.74
C ALA A 36 2.05 19.87 -23.39
N ALA A 37 0.99 19.25 -23.90
CA ALA A 37 -0.15 19.95 -24.50
C ALA A 37 -0.98 20.77 -23.48
N THR A 38 -0.97 20.40 -22.20
CA THR A 38 -1.61 21.16 -21.10
C THR A 38 -0.80 22.37 -20.64
N ALA A 39 0.49 22.46 -20.99
CA ALA A 39 1.37 23.54 -20.54
C ALA A 39 1.20 24.86 -21.32
N GLU A 40 0.55 24.85 -22.49
CA GLU A 40 0.38 26.03 -23.37
C GLU A 40 -1.00 26.72 -23.24
N MET A 41 -1.87 26.26 -22.33
CA MET A 41 -3.25 26.76 -22.18
C MET A 41 -3.47 27.66 -20.95
N ALA A 42 -4.48 28.53 -21.01
CA ALA A 42 -4.77 29.55 -20.00
C ALA A 42 -5.21 28.96 -18.63
N PRO A 43 -4.98 29.68 -17.51
CA PRO A 43 -5.07 29.15 -16.14
C PRO A 43 -6.44 28.63 -15.71
N ASP A 44 -7.54 29.23 -16.17
CA ASP A 44 -8.89 28.88 -15.71
C ASP A 44 -9.38 27.53 -16.29
N THR A 45 -8.91 27.15 -17.48
CA THR A 45 -9.11 25.82 -18.09
C THR A 45 -8.23 24.71 -17.49
N ARG A 46 -7.18 25.09 -16.76
CA ARG A 46 -6.21 24.15 -16.16
C ARG A 46 -6.78 23.43 -14.93
N ALA A 47 -7.66 24.08 -14.18
CA ALA A 47 -8.33 23.49 -13.02
C ALA A 47 -9.38 22.44 -13.46
N GLU A 48 -10.17 22.72 -14.50
CA GLU A 48 -11.14 21.78 -15.07
C GLU A 48 -10.46 20.54 -15.73
N MET A 49 -9.26 20.73 -16.29
CA MET A 49 -8.45 19.62 -16.79
C MET A 49 -7.65 18.87 -15.72
N LEU A 50 -7.27 19.47 -14.59
CA LEU A 50 -6.67 18.73 -13.46
C LEU A 50 -7.70 17.78 -12.81
N GLU A 51 -8.98 18.16 -12.80
CA GLU A 51 -10.09 17.25 -12.49
C GLU A 51 -10.18 16.10 -13.51
N SER A 52 -9.77 16.36 -14.76
CA SER A 52 -9.68 15.38 -15.85
C SER A 52 -8.39 14.55 -15.82
N GLU A 53 -7.30 15.00 -15.18
CA GLU A 53 -6.07 14.21 -14.98
C GLU A 53 -6.24 13.11 -13.92
N LYS A 54 -7.23 13.24 -13.02
CA LYS A 54 -7.73 12.09 -12.22
C LYS A 54 -8.23 10.94 -13.12
N ILE A 55 -8.57 11.21 -14.38
CA ILE A 55 -9.01 10.21 -15.37
C ILE A 55 -7.80 9.51 -16.06
N ALA A 56 -6.58 10.06 -15.94
CA ALA A 56 -5.36 9.42 -16.46
C ALA A 56 -4.82 8.31 -15.54
N GLY A 57 -5.28 8.23 -14.29
CA GLY A 57 -4.97 7.15 -13.35
C GLY A 57 -5.47 5.77 -13.79
N ASN A 58 -6.25 5.70 -14.87
CA ASN A 58 -6.76 4.45 -15.44
C ASN A 58 -6.83 4.48 -16.97
N LEU A 59 -5.75 4.93 -17.62
CA LEU A 59 -5.64 4.88 -19.08
C LEU A 59 -5.89 3.47 -19.61
N ILE A 60 -5.38 2.43 -18.94
CA ILE A 60 -5.59 1.01 -19.29
C ILE A 60 -7.08 0.63 -19.27
N ASP A 61 -7.83 1.07 -18.27
CA ASP A 61 -9.27 0.75 -18.13
C ASP A 61 -10.15 1.44 -19.18
N ARG A 62 -9.60 2.45 -19.85
CA ARG A 62 -10.21 3.17 -20.98
C ARG A 62 -9.79 2.63 -22.34
N LEU A 63 -8.80 1.73 -22.40
CA LEU A 63 -8.39 1.10 -23.65
C LEU A 63 -9.39 -0.01 -24.03
N VAL A 64 -9.87 0.07 -25.26
CA VAL A 64 -10.73 -0.94 -25.89
C VAL A 64 -10.18 -1.26 -27.27
N ILE A 65 -10.63 -2.37 -27.85
CA ILE A 65 -10.46 -2.57 -29.30
C ILE A 65 -11.32 -1.54 -30.01
N THR A 66 -10.69 -0.58 -30.68
CA THR A 66 -11.38 0.53 -31.36
C THR A 66 -11.71 0.22 -32.82
N GLU A 67 -10.98 -0.72 -33.42
CA GLU A 67 -11.13 -1.07 -34.82
C GLU A 67 -10.55 -2.46 -35.09
N VAL A 68 -11.27 -3.26 -35.88
CA VAL A 68 -10.79 -4.51 -36.46
C VAL A 68 -10.96 -4.40 -37.97
N THR A 69 -9.88 -4.61 -38.72
CA THR A 69 -9.90 -4.54 -40.18
C THR A 69 -9.23 -5.76 -40.79
N GLY A 70 -9.78 -6.23 -41.90
CA GLY A 70 -9.27 -7.33 -42.70
C GLY A 70 -9.01 -6.89 -44.13
N TRP A 71 -7.96 -7.42 -44.74
CA TRP A 71 -7.73 -7.31 -46.18
C TRP A 71 -7.06 -8.56 -46.72
N GLU A 72 -7.10 -8.69 -48.04
CA GLU A 72 -6.46 -9.80 -48.73
C GLU A 72 -4.96 -9.55 -48.82
N GLU A 73 -4.15 -10.46 -48.27
CA GLU A 73 -2.70 -10.41 -48.28
C GLU A 73 -2.13 -11.47 -49.21
N ALA A 74 -1.24 -11.06 -50.11
CA ALA A 74 -0.53 -11.95 -50.99
C ALA A 74 0.43 -12.85 -50.20
N THR A 75 0.46 -14.14 -50.52
CA THR A 75 1.40 -15.09 -49.92
C THR A 75 2.37 -15.60 -50.96
N ASN A 76 3.57 -15.98 -50.52
CA ASN A 76 4.59 -16.58 -51.39
C ASN A 76 4.17 -17.93 -52.00
N ALA A 77 3.05 -18.51 -51.54
CA ALA A 77 2.48 -19.76 -52.06
C ALA A 77 1.53 -19.56 -53.25
N GLY A 78 1.32 -18.32 -53.72
CA GLY A 78 0.45 -18.00 -54.86
C GLY A 78 -1.05 -18.12 -54.57
N ILE A 79 -1.42 -18.27 -53.30
CA ILE A 79 -2.80 -18.26 -52.80
C ILE A 79 -2.91 -17.12 -51.78
N PRO A 80 -3.77 -16.11 -52.00
CA PRO A 80 -3.94 -15.05 -51.01
C PRO A 80 -4.56 -15.59 -49.71
N THR A 81 -4.24 -14.92 -48.59
CA THR A 81 -4.85 -15.16 -47.28
C THR A 81 -5.47 -13.87 -46.74
N VAL A 82 -6.15 -13.95 -45.60
CA VAL A 82 -6.66 -12.75 -44.92
C VAL A 82 -5.62 -12.28 -43.91
N LYS A 83 -5.27 -11.00 -43.99
CA LYS A 83 -4.56 -10.30 -42.92
C LYS A 83 -5.56 -9.50 -42.10
N VAL A 84 -5.46 -9.61 -40.80
CA VAL A 84 -6.28 -8.91 -39.81
C VAL A 84 -5.42 -7.92 -39.06
N ARG A 85 -5.98 -6.75 -38.75
CA ARG A 85 -5.41 -5.73 -37.87
C ARG A 85 -6.42 -5.41 -36.76
N ILE A 86 -5.96 -5.46 -35.52
CA ILE A 86 -6.68 -5.01 -34.34
C ILE A 86 -6.01 -3.73 -33.84
N SER A 87 -6.78 -2.65 -33.75
CA SER A 87 -6.37 -1.40 -33.11
C SER A 87 -6.92 -1.37 -31.69
N PHE A 88 -6.06 -1.04 -30.73
CA PHE A 88 -6.38 -0.95 -29.30
C PHE A 88 -6.05 0.47 -28.83
N GLY A 89 -7.03 1.17 -28.27
CA GLY A 89 -6.94 2.61 -28.06
C GLY A 89 -8.15 3.16 -27.31
N ILE A 90 -8.32 4.47 -27.33
CA ILE A 90 -9.41 5.15 -26.62
C ILE A 90 -10.61 5.32 -27.55
N GLU A 91 -11.77 4.81 -27.15
CA GLU A 91 -13.03 4.99 -27.87
C GLU A 91 -13.40 6.48 -28.00
N GLY A 92 -13.85 6.90 -29.19
CA GLY A 92 -14.24 8.30 -29.46
C GLY A 92 -13.09 9.30 -29.66
N SER A 93 -11.83 8.89 -29.53
CA SER A 93 -10.67 9.77 -29.75
C SER A 93 -10.01 9.51 -31.10
N GLU A 94 -10.10 10.42 -32.07
CA GLU A 94 -9.42 10.24 -33.37
C GLU A 94 -7.89 10.19 -33.26
N ARG A 95 -7.30 10.91 -32.29
CA ARG A 95 -5.85 10.92 -32.06
C ARG A 95 -5.35 9.62 -31.41
N PHE A 96 -6.10 9.05 -30.47
CA PHE A 96 -5.68 7.88 -29.67
C PHE A 96 -6.45 6.60 -29.99
N LYS A 97 -7.25 6.61 -31.06
CA LYS A 97 -7.98 5.45 -31.56
C LYS A 97 -7.06 4.27 -31.83
N LYS A 98 -5.87 4.51 -32.37
CA LYS A 98 -4.91 3.48 -32.81
C LYS A 98 -3.63 3.50 -31.98
N LEU A 99 -3.77 3.56 -30.66
CA LEU A 99 -2.63 3.67 -29.74
C LEU A 99 -1.69 2.47 -29.87
N PHE A 100 -2.26 1.26 -29.99
CA PHE A 100 -1.54 0.03 -30.32
C PHE A 100 -2.22 -0.67 -31.48
N VAL A 101 -1.41 -1.26 -32.37
CA VAL A 101 -1.89 -1.93 -33.57
C VAL A 101 -1.20 -3.28 -33.69
N TYR A 102 -1.99 -4.35 -33.72
CA TYR A 102 -1.49 -5.71 -33.84
C TYR A 102 -2.08 -6.37 -35.07
N GLU A 103 -1.23 -6.98 -35.88
CA GLU A 103 -1.64 -7.64 -37.11
C GLU A 103 -1.50 -9.16 -36.99
N GLY A 104 -2.25 -9.91 -37.80
CA GLY A 104 -2.19 -11.36 -37.87
C GLY A 104 -2.51 -11.84 -39.27
N SER A 105 -1.71 -12.75 -39.79
CA SER A 105 -1.88 -13.34 -41.13
C SER A 105 -1.42 -14.79 -41.10
N THR A 106 -2.27 -15.72 -41.54
CA THR A 106 -1.90 -17.15 -41.63
C THR A 106 -1.95 -17.63 -43.08
N PRO A 107 -0.81 -17.79 -43.78
CA PRO A 107 -0.77 -18.37 -45.11
C PRO A 107 -0.96 -19.89 -45.01
N LEU A 108 -1.70 -20.46 -45.96
CA LEU A 108 -2.02 -21.89 -45.95
C LEU A 108 -1.53 -22.55 -47.24
N GLY A 109 -0.95 -23.75 -47.10
CA GLY A 109 -0.50 -24.58 -48.21
C GLY A 109 -1.68 -25.25 -48.94
N THR A 110 -1.43 -25.67 -50.18
CA THR A 110 -2.40 -26.25 -51.15
C THR A 110 -3.11 -27.54 -50.71
N SER A 111 -2.80 -28.11 -49.53
CA SER A 111 -3.36 -29.37 -49.03
C SER A 111 -4.53 -29.23 -48.04
N ALA A 112 -5.06 -28.02 -47.81
CA ALA A 112 -6.13 -27.75 -46.83
C ALA A 112 -7.54 -28.19 -47.28
N GLY A 113 -7.66 -29.33 -47.97
CA GLY A 113 -8.85 -29.66 -48.77
C GLY A 113 -9.56 -30.97 -48.49
N THR A 114 -9.17 -31.79 -47.51
CA THR A 114 -9.69 -33.18 -47.43
C THR A 114 -10.41 -33.58 -46.15
N GLY A 115 -10.71 -32.66 -45.21
CA GLY A 115 -11.67 -33.00 -44.15
C GLY A 115 -11.74 -32.14 -42.89
N GLU A 116 -10.68 -31.42 -42.50
CA GLU A 116 -10.62 -30.85 -41.13
C GLU A 116 -10.74 -29.32 -41.03
N ALA A 117 -10.26 -28.53 -42.00
CA ALA A 117 -10.40 -27.07 -41.99
C ALA A 117 -10.32 -26.45 -43.39
N ILE A 118 -11.15 -25.44 -43.68
CA ILE A 118 -11.36 -24.92 -45.03
C ILE A 118 -10.72 -23.53 -45.17
N HIS A 119 -9.76 -23.40 -46.10
CA HIS A 119 -9.34 -22.09 -46.59
C HIS A 119 -10.45 -21.52 -47.48
N LEU A 120 -11.13 -20.48 -47.01
CA LEU A 120 -12.30 -19.94 -47.71
C LEU A 120 -11.84 -19.09 -48.89
N VAL A 121 -12.12 -19.58 -50.10
CA VAL A 121 -11.86 -18.89 -51.38
C VAL A 121 -13.18 -18.50 -52.06
N ASP A 122 -13.15 -17.40 -52.80
CA ASP A 122 -14.30 -16.77 -53.45
C ASP A 122 -14.96 -17.64 -54.54
N SER A 123 -14.24 -18.66 -55.03
CA SER A 123 -14.76 -19.62 -56.01
C SER A 123 -15.52 -20.80 -55.40
N VAL A 124 -15.60 -20.90 -54.06
CA VAL A 124 -16.50 -21.80 -53.34
C VAL A 124 -17.79 -21.04 -53.08
N ILE A 125 -18.88 -21.44 -53.72
CA ILE A 125 -20.16 -20.73 -53.68
C ILE A 125 -21.21 -21.65 -53.05
N TYR A 126 -21.94 -21.17 -52.05
CA TYR A 126 -23.08 -21.91 -51.49
C TYR A 126 -24.36 -21.58 -52.26
N GLU A 127 -25.35 -22.48 -52.19
CA GLU A 127 -26.61 -22.31 -52.91
C GLU A 127 -27.32 -20.99 -52.61
N SER A 128 -27.26 -20.55 -51.35
CA SER A 128 -27.82 -19.28 -50.87
C SER A 128 -27.15 -18.04 -51.47
N GLN A 129 -25.96 -18.18 -52.05
CA GLN A 129 -25.23 -17.08 -52.68
C GLN A 129 -25.54 -16.97 -54.17
N ILE A 130 -26.28 -17.92 -54.75
CA ILE A 130 -26.75 -17.84 -56.13
C ILE A 130 -27.98 -16.91 -56.14
N PRO A 131 -27.94 -15.75 -56.83
CA PRO A 131 -28.98 -14.72 -56.70
C PRO A 131 -30.38 -15.19 -57.11
N ASP A 132 -30.46 -16.12 -58.05
CA ASP A 132 -31.71 -16.66 -58.59
C ASP A 132 -31.50 -18.12 -59.02
N ALA A 133 -32.47 -18.99 -58.71
CA ALA A 133 -32.43 -20.40 -59.05
C ALA A 133 -32.25 -20.66 -60.56
N LYS A 134 -32.67 -19.73 -61.44
CA LYS A 134 -32.49 -19.83 -62.90
C LYS A 134 -31.02 -19.84 -63.33
N TYR A 135 -30.11 -19.33 -62.50
CA TYR A 135 -28.68 -19.30 -62.81
C TYR A 135 -27.94 -20.58 -62.42
N LYS A 136 -28.61 -21.56 -61.77
CA LYS A 136 -27.97 -22.81 -61.32
C LYS A 136 -27.27 -23.57 -62.44
N ASP A 137 -27.76 -23.47 -63.69
CA ASP A 137 -27.15 -24.10 -64.85
C ASP A 137 -25.76 -23.55 -65.23
N LEU A 138 -25.38 -22.38 -64.71
CA LEU A 138 -24.04 -21.82 -64.87
C LEU A 138 -23.01 -22.45 -63.92
N PHE A 139 -23.47 -23.25 -62.95
CA PHE A 139 -22.63 -23.83 -61.90
C PHE A 139 -22.56 -25.36 -61.99
N SER A 140 -21.47 -25.90 -61.47
CA SER A 140 -21.26 -27.33 -61.22
C SER A 140 -21.27 -27.58 -59.72
N LEU A 141 -22.16 -28.45 -59.27
CA LEU A 141 -22.19 -28.94 -57.89
C LEU A 141 -20.97 -29.83 -57.66
N LYS A 142 -20.23 -29.58 -56.57
CA LYS A 142 -19.08 -30.34 -56.14
C LYS A 142 -19.47 -31.35 -55.06
N SER A 143 -18.62 -32.35 -54.87
CA SER A 143 -18.82 -33.41 -53.88
C SER A 143 -18.86 -32.92 -52.42
N ASP A 144 -18.38 -31.71 -52.16
CA ASP A 144 -18.43 -31.04 -50.85
C ASP A 144 -19.71 -30.21 -50.62
N GLY A 145 -20.66 -30.25 -51.57
CA GLY A 145 -21.92 -29.48 -51.52
C GLY A 145 -21.80 -28.03 -52.00
N SER A 146 -20.61 -27.58 -52.41
CA SER A 146 -20.41 -26.25 -52.97
C SER A 146 -20.67 -26.20 -54.48
N TYR A 147 -20.99 -25.03 -55.00
CA TYR A 147 -21.16 -24.71 -56.41
C TYR A 147 -19.90 -23.98 -56.92
N ARG A 148 -19.50 -24.29 -58.16
CA ARG A 148 -18.48 -23.51 -58.89
C ARG A 148 -18.91 -23.26 -60.32
N PHE A 149 -18.63 -22.09 -60.87
CA PHE A 149 -18.91 -21.81 -62.28
C PHE A 149 -18.36 -22.91 -63.20
N LYS A 150 -19.16 -23.32 -64.19
CA LYS A 150 -18.77 -24.34 -65.18
C LYS A 150 -17.58 -23.83 -66.01
N LYS A 151 -16.70 -24.75 -66.40
CA LYS A 151 -15.55 -24.45 -67.26
C LYS A 151 -16.08 -23.97 -68.62
N GLY A 152 -15.79 -22.72 -68.99
CA GLY A 152 -16.23 -22.09 -70.25
C GLY A 152 -17.26 -20.96 -70.09
N VAL A 153 -17.76 -20.70 -68.87
CA VAL A 153 -18.55 -19.49 -68.60
C VAL A 153 -17.63 -18.27 -68.68
N THR A 154 -18.01 -17.28 -69.48
CA THR A 154 -17.24 -16.05 -69.73
C THR A 154 -17.88 -14.83 -69.08
N ARG A 155 -17.10 -13.76 -68.88
CA ARG A 155 -17.60 -12.50 -68.33
C ARG A 155 -18.72 -11.91 -69.20
N ASP A 156 -18.54 -11.91 -70.51
CA ASP A 156 -19.54 -11.36 -71.45
C ASP A 156 -20.89 -12.11 -71.36
N GLN A 157 -20.86 -13.43 -71.13
CA GLN A 157 -22.06 -14.24 -70.92
C GLN A 157 -22.77 -13.88 -69.60
N ILE A 158 -22.03 -13.54 -68.55
CA ILE A 158 -22.60 -13.15 -67.25
C ILE A 158 -23.14 -11.71 -67.31
N ASP A 159 -22.36 -10.78 -67.84
CA ASP A 159 -22.73 -9.36 -67.95
C ASP A 159 -23.98 -9.20 -68.84
N ALA A 160 -24.15 -10.04 -69.88
CA ALA A 160 -25.35 -10.07 -70.73
C ALA A 160 -26.64 -10.48 -70.01
N LEU A 161 -26.56 -11.14 -68.85
CA LEU A 161 -27.73 -11.49 -68.04
C LEU A 161 -28.26 -10.31 -67.22
N GLY A 162 -27.53 -9.19 -67.17
CA GLY A 162 -27.99 -7.93 -66.56
C GLY A 162 -28.12 -7.95 -65.03
N ASP A 163 -27.63 -9.00 -64.36
CA ASP A 163 -27.74 -9.18 -62.92
C ASP A 163 -26.44 -8.78 -62.21
N GLN A 164 -26.51 -7.70 -61.44
CA GLN A 164 -25.33 -7.14 -60.75
C GLN A 164 -24.77 -8.08 -59.69
N ALA A 165 -25.62 -8.84 -59.00
CA ALA A 165 -25.18 -9.77 -57.96
C ALA A 165 -24.47 -10.98 -58.59
N LEU A 166 -24.98 -11.49 -59.71
CA LEU A 166 -24.32 -12.57 -60.46
C LEU A 166 -22.99 -12.11 -61.08
N THR A 167 -22.96 -10.87 -61.59
CA THR A 167 -21.75 -10.25 -62.14
C THR A 167 -20.66 -10.11 -61.09
N GLU A 168 -21.00 -9.61 -59.90
CA GLU A 168 -20.05 -9.48 -58.80
C GLU A 168 -19.60 -10.85 -58.26
N LEU A 169 -20.51 -11.82 -58.18
CA LEU A 169 -20.20 -13.20 -57.81
C LEU A 169 -19.22 -13.85 -58.79
N PHE A 170 -19.43 -13.67 -60.10
CA PHE A 170 -18.52 -14.15 -61.13
C PHE A 170 -17.16 -13.44 -61.02
N ARG A 171 -17.15 -12.10 -60.93
CA ARG A 171 -15.91 -11.31 -60.79
C ARG A 171 -15.07 -11.79 -59.61
N ARG A 172 -15.66 -11.92 -58.42
CA ARG A 172 -14.97 -12.41 -57.21
C ARG A 172 -14.44 -13.83 -57.41
N SER A 173 -15.24 -14.72 -57.99
CA SER A 173 -14.86 -16.13 -58.21
C SER A 173 -13.70 -16.34 -59.18
N GLN A 174 -13.36 -15.35 -60.02
CA GLN A 174 -12.27 -15.45 -61.01
C GLN A 174 -10.95 -14.83 -60.51
N ARG A 175 -10.95 -14.10 -59.38
CA ARG A 175 -9.75 -13.45 -58.83
C ARG A 175 -8.69 -14.49 -58.41
N TYR A 176 -7.42 -14.21 -58.71
CA TYR A 176 -6.28 -15.09 -58.43
C TYR A 176 -6.47 -16.53 -58.94
N ASP A 177 -6.95 -16.70 -60.18
CA ASP A 177 -7.24 -18.02 -60.75
C ASP A 177 -8.22 -18.83 -59.89
N GLY A 178 -9.24 -18.12 -59.38
CA GLY A 178 -10.24 -18.65 -58.47
C GLY A 178 -9.79 -18.88 -57.04
N LYS A 179 -8.67 -18.28 -56.61
CA LYS A 179 -8.11 -18.45 -55.26
C LYS A 179 -8.23 -17.20 -54.37
N GLY A 180 -8.86 -16.12 -54.85
CA GLY A 180 -9.17 -14.93 -54.05
C GLY A 180 -9.97 -15.28 -52.79
N CYS A 181 -9.91 -14.44 -51.76
CA CYS A 181 -10.61 -14.68 -50.49
C CYS A 181 -11.29 -13.42 -49.91
N LEU A 182 -11.85 -12.57 -50.76
CA LEU A 182 -12.60 -11.38 -50.31
C LEU A 182 -13.82 -11.73 -49.45
N ASN A 183 -14.44 -12.88 -49.64
CA ASN A 183 -15.55 -13.30 -48.77
C ASN A 183 -15.07 -13.51 -47.31
N ALA A 184 -13.87 -14.06 -47.12
CA ALA A 184 -13.27 -14.19 -45.79
C ALA A 184 -12.86 -12.82 -45.21
N VAL A 185 -12.38 -11.90 -46.06
CA VAL A 185 -12.12 -10.50 -45.68
C VAL A 185 -13.39 -9.79 -45.22
N ASP A 186 -14.50 -9.97 -45.95
CA ASP A 186 -15.79 -9.39 -45.60
C ASP A 186 -16.28 -9.92 -44.24
N HIS A 187 -16.06 -11.20 -43.92
CA HIS A 187 -16.39 -11.72 -42.59
C HIS A 187 -15.55 -11.09 -41.48
N VAL A 188 -14.27 -10.75 -41.71
CA VAL A 188 -13.50 -9.97 -40.73
C VAL A 188 -14.11 -8.60 -40.53
N ASN A 189 -14.33 -7.86 -41.62
CA ASN A 189 -14.75 -6.46 -41.57
C ASN A 189 -16.19 -6.26 -41.09
N ASN A 190 -17.07 -7.24 -41.30
CA ASN A 190 -18.50 -7.11 -40.99
C ASN A 190 -18.93 -7.96 -39.79
N THR A 191 -18.39 -9.17 -39.64
CA THR A 191 -18.78 -10.09 -38.57
C THR A 191 -17.83 -9.99 -37.38
N LEU A 192 -16.53 -10.27 -37.57
CA LEU A 192 -15.58 -10.28 -36.46
C LEU A 192 -15.36 -8.88 -35.90
N ALA A 193 -15.34 -7.84 -36.75
CA ALA A 193 -15.19 -6.46 -36.30
C ALA A 193 -16.34 -6.01 -35.41
N LYS A 194 -17.58 -6.41 -35.73
CA LYS A 194 -18.75 -6.11 -34.91
C LYS A 194 -18.67 -6.73 -33.51
N ASP A 195 -18.09 -7.93 -33.41
CA ASP A 195 -18.03 -8.70 -32.16
C ASP A 195 -16.81 -8.40 -31.28
N PHE A 196 -15.73 -7.90 -31.87
CA PHE A 196 -14.47 -7.60 -31.16
C PHE A 196 -14.29 -6.12 -30.86
N THR A 197 -14.91 -5.20 -31.61
CA THR A 197 -14.84 -3.77 -31.32
C THR A 197 -15.58 -3.44 -30.02
N GLY A 198 -14.99 -2.58 -29.19
CA GLY A 198 -15.49 -2.19 -27.88
C GLY A 198 -15.07 -3.11 -26.74
N LEU A 199 -14.42 -4.26 -27.02
CA LEU A 199 -13.95 -5.15 -25.96
C LEU A 199 -12.75 -4.55 -25.22
N LYS A 200 -12.82 -4.58 -23.89
CA LYS A 200 -11.69 -4.32 -23.00
C LYS A 200 -10.82 -5.57 -22.87
N LEU A 201 -9.63 -5.41 -22.29
CA LEU A 201 -8.73 -6.54 -22.02
C LEU A 201 -9.40 -7.64 -21.17
N LYS A 202 -10.14 -7.25 -20.12
CA LYS A 202 -10.87 -8.19 -19.26
C LYS A 202 -11.93 -9.00 -20.03
N ASP A 203 -12.48 -8.43 -21.10
CA ASP A 203 -13.52 -9.07 -21.91
C ASP A 203 -12.94 -10.06 -22.94
N LEU A 204 -11.63 -9.96 -23.25
CA LEU A 204 -10.93 -10.89 -24.13
C LEU A 204 -10.57 -12.22 -23.44
N GLY A 205 -10.37 -12.21 -22.12
CA GLY A 205 -10.00 -13.40 -21.34
C GLY A 205 -8.60 -13.94 -21.69
N ASP A 206 -8.46 -15.27 -21.66
CA ASP A 206 -7.22 -15.96 -22.06
C ASP A 206 -7.26 -16.41 -23.55
N LEU A 207 -6.21 -17.10 -24.02
CA LEU A 207 -6.18 -17.62 -25.41
C LEU A 207 -7.36 -18.56 -25.72
N THR A 208 -7.82 -19.33 -24.73
CA THR A 208 -8.96 -20.24 -24.85
C THR A 208 -10.26 -19.47 -25.07
N ASP A 209 -10.42 -18.34 -24.38
CA ASP A 209 -11.63 -17.51 -24.46
C ASP A 209 -11.72 -16.79 -25.81
N ILE A 210 -10.59 -16.29 -26.33
CA ILE A 210 -10.49 -15.74 -27.68
C ILE A 210 -10.93 -16.78 -28.73
N ASP A 211 -10.35 -17.99 -28.67
CA ASP A 211 -10.67 -19.06 -29.61
C ASP A 211 -12.13 -19.53 -29.45
N ARG A 212 -12.64 -19.64 -28.21
CA ARG A 212 -14.03 -20.00 -27.94
C ARG A 212 -15.00 -18.98 -28.54
N LYS A 213 -14.71 -17.68 -28.41
CA LYS A 213 -15.54 -16.62 -29.03
C LYS A 213 -15.56 -16.75 -30.54
N LEU A 214 -14.41 -16.98 -31.19
CA LEU A 214 -14.33 -17.13 -32.65
C LEU A 214 -15.07 -18.38 -33.15
N LEU A 215 -14.94 -19.50 -32.44
CA LEU A 215 -15.63 -20.74 -32.77
C LEU A 215 -17.14 -20.65 -32.51
N GLY A 216 -17.55 -19.90 -31.48
CA GLY A 216 -18.95 -19.58 -31.22
C GLY A 216 -19.60 -18.81 -32.37
N LEU A 217 -18.89 -17.83 -32.94
CA LEU A 217 -19.36 -17.09 -34.13
C LEU A 217 -19.44 -17.98 -35.38
N GLU A 218 -18.47 -18.87 -35.58
CA GLU A 218 -18.52 -19.87 -36.66
C GLU A 218 -19.75 -20.78 -36.54
N MET A 219 -20.07 -21.22 -35.32
CA MET A 219 -21.26 -22.03 -35.05
C MET A 219 -22.55 -21.24 -35.29
N GLN A 220 -22.62 -19.98 -34.84
CA GLN A 220 -23.78 -19.13 -35.04
C GLN A 220 -24.09 -18.94 -36.54
N ILE A 221 -23.08 -18.67 -37.36
CA ILE A 221 -23.29 -18.51 -38.81
C ILE A 221 -23.72 -19.83 -39.45
N ALA A 222 -23.22 -20.98 -38.96
CA ALA A 222 -23.68 -22.29 -39.44
C ALA A 222 -25.17 -22.52 -39.13
N GLN A 223 -25.65 -22.08 -37.97
CA GLN A 223 -27.07 -22.14 -37.60
C GLN A 223 -27.91 -21.23 -38.50
N GLU A 224 -27.48 -19.98 -38.72
CA GLU A 224 -28.16 -19.03 -39.61
C GLU A 224 -28.26 -19.55 -41.05
N ARG A 225 -27.28 -20.33 -41.49
CA ARG A 225 -27.24 -20.99 -42.81
C ARG A 225 -27.99 -22.33 -42.87
N GLY A 226 -28.62 -22.76 -41.78
CA GLY A 226 -29.33 -24.04 -41.69
C GLY A 226 -28.44 -25.28 -41.74
N GLN A 227 -27.13 -25.12 -41.54
CA GLN A 227 -26.16 -26.23 -41.52
C GLN A 227 -26.17 -26.99 -40.19
N LEU A 228 -26.64 -26.35 -39.11
CA LEU A 228 -26.82 -26.96 -37.80
C LEU A 228 -28.29 -26.83 -37.37
N LYS A 229 -28.95 -27.96 -37.08
CA LYS A 229 -30.35 -27.99 -36.63
C LYS A 229 -30.46 -27.64 -35.14
N GLU A 230 -31.63 -27.15 -34.74
CA GLU A 230 -31.98 -26.95 -33.33
C GLU A 230 -31.93 -28.30 -32.59
N GLY A 231 -31.14 -28.40 -31.52
CA GLY A 231 -30.88 -29.65 -30.80
C GLY A 231 -29.74 -30.54 -31.33
N ALA A 232 -28.89 -30.06 -32.25
CA ALA A 232 -27.72 -30.81 -32.72
C ALA A 232 -26.80 -31.26 -31.56
N SER A 233 -26.28 -32.48 -31.68
CA SER A 233 -25.36 -33.08 -30.70
C SER A 233 -24.05 -32.28 -30.57
N LEU A 234 -23.37 -32.45 -29.44
CA LEU A 234 -22.08 -31.79 -29.20
C LEU A 234 -21.04 -32.13 -30.28
N ASP A 235 -21.03 -33.38 -30.77
CA ASP A 235 -20.12 -33.81 -31.83
C ASP A 235 -20.43 -33.16 -33.19
N GLU A 236 -21.71 -32.94 -33.50
CA GLU A 236 -22.13 -32.19 -34.70
C GLU A 236 -21.69 -30.72 -34.61
N LYS A 237 -21.88 -30.09 -33.44
CA LYS A 237 -21.40 -28.72 -33.17
C LYS A 237 -19.88 -28.61 -33.30
N ILE A 238 -19.14 -29.54 -32.68
CA ILE A 238 -17.68 -29.62 -32.74
C ILE A 238 -17.20 -29.78 -34.19
N THR A 239 -17.83 -30.67 -34.95
CA THR A 239 -17.47 -30.94 -36.35
C THR A 239 -17.62 -29.69 -37.20
N ILE A 240 -18.71 -28.93 -37.04
CA ILE A 240 -18.91 -27.66 -37.75
C ILE A 240 -17.86 -26.62 -37.34
N MET A 241 -17.65 -26.40 -36.04
CA MET A 241 -16.67 -25.42 -35.55
C MET A 241 -15.22 -25.77 -35.95
N GLN A 242 -14.89 -27.04 -36.13
CA GLN A 242 -13.57 -27.47 -36.58
C GLN A 242 -13.29 -27.08 -38.01
N ARG A 243 -14.29 -27.27 -38.89
CA ARG A 243 -14.18 -26.99 -40.32
C ARG A 243 -13.89 -25.53 -40.61
N LYS A 244 -14.37 -24.59 -39.77
CA LYS A 244 -14.16 -23.13 -39.94
C LYS A 244 -14.54 -22.67 -41.34
N GLY A 245 -15.58 -23.29 -41.90
CA GLY A 245 -15.94 -23.14 -43.31
C GLY A 245 -16.84 -21.94 -43.56
N ASN A 246 -17.51 -21.43 -42.53
CA ASN A 246 -18.49 -20.37 -42.67
C ASN A 246 -17.86 -18.99 -42.67
N ILE A 247 -17.08 -18.67 -41.64
CA ILE A 247 -16.26 -17.46 -41.55
C ILE A 247 -14.98 -17.61 -42.38
N GLY A 248 -14.43 -18.82 -42.42
CA GLY A 248 -13.17 -19.16 -43.09
C GLY A 248 -12.02 -19.28 -42.09
N MET A 249 -11.27 -20.38 -42.19
CA MET A 249 -10.09 -20.61 -41.33
C MET A 249 -9.06 -19.48 -41.46
N ASN A 250 -8.85 -18.99 -42.69
CA ASN A 250 -7.97 -17.88 -43.01
C ASN A 250 -8.38 -16.55 -42.34
N ALA A 251 -9.66 -16.36 -42.01
CA ALA A 251 -10.12 -15.21 -41.23
C ALA A 251 -10.02 -15.46 -39.72
N ILE A 252 -10.52 -16.62 -39.24
CA ILE A 252 -10.52 -16.98 -37.82
C ILE A 252 -9.10 -17.03 -37.24
N LEU A 253 -8.16 -17.70 -37.92
CA LEU A 253 -6.79 -17.83 -37.42
C LEU A 253 -6.04 -16.51 -37.43
N SER A 254 -6.25 -15.68 -38.46
CA SER A 254 -5.64 -14.35 -38.53
C SER A 254 -6.18 -13.42 -37.44
N GLN A 255 -7.47 -13.49 -37.10
CA GLN A 255 -8.08 -12.78 -35.98
C GLN A 255 -7.55 -13.27 -34.62
N SER A 256 -7.52 -14.59 -34.40
CA SER A 256 -6.97 -15.20 -33.18
C SER A 256 -5.51 -14.79 -32.98
N LEU A 257 -4.70 -14.82 -34.04
CA LEU A 257 -3.29 -14.42 -34.00
C LEU A 257 -3.10 -12.94 -33.64
N ALA A 258 -3.89 -12.04 -34.23
CA ALA A 258 -3.83 -10.61 -33.92
C ALA A 258 -4.24 -10.34 -32.45
N ALA A 259 -5.29 -11.01 -31.96
CA ALA A 259 -5.75 -10.88 -30.58
C ALA A 259 -4.76 -11.48 -29.56
N ALA A 260 -4.16 -12.62 -29.88
CA ALA A 260 -3.12 -13.25 -29.05
C ALA A 260 -1.86 -12.38 -28.94
N ARG A 261 -1.50 -11.66 -30.00
CA ARG A 261 -0.39 -10.68 -29.99
C ARG A 261 -0.70 -9.49 -29.09
N LEU A 262 -1.92 -8.96 -29.16
CA LEU A 262 -2.40 -7.92 -28.25
C LEU A 262 -2.32 -8.39 -26.79
N LEU A 263 -2.84 -9.59 -26.49
CA LEU A 263 -2.82 -10.18 -25.15
C LEU A 263 -1.38 -10.35 -24.62
N ALA A 264 -0.49 -10.92 -25.44
CA ALA A 264 0.91 -11.14 -25.07
C ALA A 264 1.64 -9.83 -24.78
N ALA A 265 1.50 -8.83 -25.65
CA ALA A 265 2.15 -7.54 -25.49
C ALA A 265 1.71 -6.80 -24.21
N LEU A 266 0.43 -6.91 -23.84
CA LEU A 266 -0.09 -6.33 -22.60
C LEU A 266 0.36 -7.07 -21.33
N GLN A 267 0.68 -8.36 -21.44
CA GLN A 267 1.29 -9.14 -20.36
C GLN A 267 2.81 -8.96 -20.27
N GLY A 268 3.42 -8.14 -21.14
CA GLY A 268 4.87 -8.00 -21.22
C GLY A 268 5.58 -9.28 -21.70
N LYS A 269 4.87 -10.14 -22.43
CA LYS A 269 5.34 -11.43 -22.95
C LYS A 269 5.40 -11.42 -24.47
N GLU A 270 6.28 -12.24 -25.01
CA GLU A 270 6.28 -12.60 -26.43
C GLU A 270 5.19 -13.63 -26.72
N LEU A 271 4.61 -13.60 -27.93
CA LEU A 271 3.53 -14.52 -28.31
C LEU A 271 3.90 -15.99 -28.07
N TYR A 272 5.15 -16.39 -28.34
CA TYR A 272 5.57 -17.78 -28.13
C TYR A 272 5.55 -18.21 -26.66
N GLN A 273 5.70 -17.26 -25.71
CA GLN A 273 5.67 -17.55 -24.28
C GLN A 273 4.24 -17.88 -23.85
N VAL A 274 3.26 -17.03 -24.21
CA VAL A 274 1.84 -17.26 -23.90
C VAL A 274 1.35 -18.56 -24.55
N LEU A 275 1.75 -18.82 -25.81
CA LEU A 275 1.45 -20.08 -26.49
C LEU A 275 2.09 -21.29 -25.79
N ARG A 276 3.35 -21.17 -25.35
CA ARG A 276 4.08 -22.26 -24.69
C ARG A 276 3.47 -22.59 -23.32
N GLU A 277 3.11 -21.58 -22.53
CA GLU A 277 2.44 -21.74 -21.25
C GLU A 277 1.13 -22.53 -21.40
N LYS A 278 0.29 -22.13 -22.36
CA LYS A 278 -0.98 -22.84 -22.59
C LYS A 278 -0.79 -24.26 -23.10
N LEU A 279 0.24 -24.45 -23.93
CA LEU A 279 0.61 -25.78 -24.41
C LEU A 279 1.03 -26.67 -23.25
N THR A 280 2.01 -26.27 -22.43
CA THR A 280 2.51 -27.11 -21.32
C THR A 280 1.42 -27.41 -20.30
N GLU A 281 0.56 -26.43 -20.00
CA GLU A 281 -0.62 -26.62 -19.15
C GLU A 281 -1.52 -27.74 -19.69
N THR A 282 -1.86 -27.69 -20.99
CA THR A 282 -2.69 -28.71 -21.65
C THR A 282 -2.00 -30.07 -21.65
N MET A 283 -0.69 -30.13 -21.91
CA MET A 283 0.08 -31.38 -21.88
C MET A 283 0.05 -32.01 -20.49
N ALA A 284 0.28 -31.20 -19.45
CA ALA A 284 0.32 -31.64 -18.06
C ALA A 284 -1.05 -32.18 -17.61
N LYS A 285 -2.14 -31.47 -17.91
CA LYS A 285 -3.51 -31.93 -17.65
C LYS A 285 -3.82 -33.25 -18.35
N THR A 286 -3.42 -33.36 -19.62
CA THR A 286 -3.65 -34.59 -20.41
C THR A 286 -2.89 -35.79 -19.85
N ILE A 287 -1.66 -35.58 -19.37
CA ILE A 287 -0.86 -36.62 -18.70
C ILE A 287 -1.51 -37.01 -17.37
N ALA A 288 -1.88 -36.03 -16.54
CA ALA A 288 -2.55 -36.27 -15.27
C ALA A 288 -3.83 -37.10 -15.43
N ALA A 289 -4.66 -36.77 -16.43
CA ALA A 289 -5.92 -37.46 -16.71
C ALA A 289 -5.75 -38.87 -17.33
N ASN A 290 -4.59 -39.18 -17.92
CA ASN A 290 -4.39 -40.42 -18.69
C ASN A 290 -3.22 -41.27 -18.16
N GLY A 291 -3.19 -41.47 -16.84
CA GLY A 291 -2.23 -42.37 -16.17
C GLY A 291 -1.23 -41.66 -15.24
N GLY A 292 -1.24 -40.33 -15.21
CA GLY A 292 -0.53 -39.52 -14.21
C GLY A 292 0.97 -39.83 -14.12
N LEU A 293 1.50 -39.89 -12.89
CA LEU A 293 2.92 -40.20 -12.64
C LEU A 293 3.29 -41.65 -12.97
N ASP A 294 2.32 -42.57 -12.99
CA ASP A 294 2.59 -44.01 -13.11
C ASP A 294 2.98 -44.44 -14.52
N ILE A 295 2.62 -43.64 -15.51
CA ILE A 295 3.04 -43.85 -16.90
C ILE A 295 4.37 -43.18 -17.24
N LEU A 296 4.89 -42.32 -16.35
CA LEU A 296 6.13 -41.58 -16.63
C LEU A 296 7.36 -42.42 -16.27
N PRO A 297 8.46 -42.32 -17.04
CA PRO A 297 9.72 -42.96 -16.68
C PRO A 297 10.20 -42.51 -15.29
N GLU A 298 10.85 -43.41 -14.55
CA GLU A 298 11.36 -43.13 -13.20
C GLU A 298 12.27 -41.89 -13.14
N GLU A 299 13.02 -41.61 -14.20
CA GLU A 299 13.85 -40.39 -14.27
C GLU A 299 13.05 -39.08 -14.31
N ILE A 300 11.81 -39.11 -14.84
CA ILE A 300 10.90 -37.96 -14.90
C ILE A 300 10.05 -37.92 -13.63
N LYS A 301 9.55 -39.07 -13.17
CA LYS A 301 8.72 -39.21 -11.97
C LYS A 301 9.40 -38.62 -10.73
N LYS A 302 10.70 -38.84 -10.56
CA LYS A 302 11.50 -38.32 -9.43
C LYS A 302 11.64 -36.79 -9.39
N LYS A 303 11.38 -36.10 -10.49
CA LYS A 303 11.44 -34.63 -10.55
C LYS A 303 10.15 -33.97 -10.06
N VAL A 304 9.06 -34.72 -10.01
CA VAL A 304 7.74 -34.18 -9.68
C VAL A 304 7.47 -34.37 -8.19
N SER A 305 7.53 -33.27 -7.45
CA SER A 305 7.03 -33.20 -6.07
C SER A 305 5.62 -32.61 -6.07
N ILE A 306 4.69 -33.21 -5.34
CA ILE A 306 3.32 -32.68 -5.22
C ILE A 306 3.20 -32.04 -3.83
N ALA A 307 2.99 -30.72 -3.79
CA ALA A 307 2.74 -30.01 -2.54
C ALA A 307 1.35 -30.33 -1.98
N GLN A 308 1.15 -30.16 -0.67
CA GLN A 308 -0.12 -30.47 -0.02
C GLN A 308 -1.26 -29.59 -0.57
N GLY A 309 -2.26 -30.21 -1.22
CA GLY A 309 -3.39 -29.52 -1.84
C GLY A 309 -3.14 -29.01 -3.27
N GLN A 310 -1.99 -29.34 -3.87
CA GLN A 310 -1.67 -29.07 -5.28
C GLN A 310 -2.22 -30.19 -6.17
N GLU A 311 -2.87 -29.85 -7.28
CA GLU A 311 -3.35 -30.83 -8.26
C GLU A 311 -2.17 -31.43 -9.04
N LEU A 312 -2.27 -32.70 -9.45
CA LEU A 312 -1.16 -33.40 -10.12
C LEU A 312 -0.69 -32.68 -11.39
N TRP A 313 -1.61 -32.14 -12.18
CA TRP A 313 -1.25 -31.43 -13.41
C TRP A 313 -0.48 -30.13 -13.14
N GLU A 314 -0.73 -29.46 -12.00
CA GLU A 314 -0.01 -28.26 -11.59
C GLU A 314 1.43 -28.62 -11.27
N ALA A 315 1.63 -29.69 -10.48
CA ALA A 315 2.96 -30.20 -10.16
C ALA A 315 3.72 -30.67 -11.41
N LEU A 316 3.02 -31.27 -12.39
CA LEU A 316 3.62 -31.65 -13.67
C LEU A 316 4.02 -30.42 -14.51
N ASN A 317 3.19 -29.38 -14.56
CA ASN A 317 3.46 -28.17 -15.33
C ASN A 317 4.56 -27.29 -14.71
N GLU A 318 4.71 -27.35 -13.39
CA GLU A 318 5.74 -26.64 -12.63
C GLU A 318 7.11 -27.33 -12.73
N HIS A 319 7.17 -28.65 -12.55
CA HIS A 319 8.43 -29.38 -12.43
C HIS A 319 8.98 -29.94 -13.73
N LEU A 320 8.16 -30.07 -14.79
CA LEU A 320 8.57 -30.67 -16.05
C LEU A 320 8.67 -29.63 -17.16
N ASP A 321 9.74 -29.72 -17.95
CA ASP A 321 9.88 -28.88 -19.12
C ASP A 321 9.00 -29.34 -20.30
N PHE A 322 8.96 -28.52 -21.36
CA PHE A 322 8.18 -28.82 -22.56
C PHE A 322 8.56 -30.17 -23.22
N PHE A 323 9.83 -30.56 -23.20
CA PHE A 323 10.29 -31.81 -23.83
C PHE A 323 9.92 -33.03 -22.97
N GLU A 324 9.96 -32.89 -21.65
CA GLU A 324 9.55 -33.91 -20.69
C GLU A 324 8.04 -34.15 -20.75
N LEU A 325 7.24 -33.07 -20.79
CA LEU A 325 5.80 -33.14 -21.02
C LEU A 325 5.48 -33.74 -22.40
N LYS A 326 6.23 -33.39 -23.44
CA LYS A 326 6.10 -34.02 -24.76
C LYS A 326 6.37 -35.53 -24.70
N ARG A 327 7.38 -35.97 -23.94
CA ARG A 327 7.70 -37.39 -23.75
C ARG A 327 6.57 -38.10 -22.98
N GLY A 328 6.02 -37.47 -21.96
CA GLY A 328 4.82 -37.95 -21.26
C GLY A 328 3.63 -38.14 -22.21
N LEU A 329 3.35 -37.16 -23.08
CA LEU A 329 2.29 -37.28 -24.09
C LEU A 329 2.55 -38.37 -25.13
N GLN A 330 3.80 -38.64 -25.50
CA GLN A 330 4.12 -39.77 -26.39
C GLN A 330 3.75 -41.10 -25.73
N ILE A 331 3.91 -41.21 -24.41
CA ILE A 331 3.52 -42.40 -23.66
C ILE A 331 2.00 -42.50 -23.57
N VAL A 332 1.30 -41.40 -23.25
CA VAL A 332 -0.17 -41.34 -23.32
C VAL A 332 -0.66 -41.79 -24.71
N ASN A 333 -0.01 -41.33 -25.79
CA ASN A 333 -0.35 -41.72 -27.15
C ASN A 333 -0.15 -43.21 -27.43
N ASN A 334 0.84 -43.84 -26.81
CA ASN A 334 1.09 -45.27 -27.01
C ASN A 334 0.16 -46.14 -26.15
N ASN A 335 -0.30 -45.62 -25.01
CA ASN A 335 -1.12 -46.35 -24.04
C ASN A 335 -2.64 -46.19 -24.24
N LYS A 336 -3.09 -45.15 -24.96
CA LYS A 336 -4.52 -44.96 -25.27
C LYS A 336 -5.08 -46.11 -26.12
N SER A 337 -6.40 -46.34 -26.05
CA SER A 337 -7.09 -47.30 -26.93
C SER A 337 -6.85 -46.98 -28.42
N LYS A 338 -6.84 -48.01 -29.28
CA LYS A 338 -6.69 -47.85 -30.74
C LYS A 338 -7.77 -46.96 -31.36
N ASP A 339 -8.92 -46.88 -30.70
CA ASP A 339 -10.11 -46.19 -31.17
C ASP A 339 -10.13 -44.70 -30.76
N VAL A 340 -9.25 -44.30 -29.83
CA VAL A 340 -9.12 -42.92 -29.32
C VAL A 340 -7.85 -42.29 -29.91
N LYS A 341 -7.97 -41.12 -30.52
CA LYS A 341 -6.83 -40.37 -31.05
C LYS A 341 -6.30 -39.39 -30.01
N LEU A 342 -4.99 -39.13 -30.01
CA LEU A 342 -4.38 -38.27 -28.98
C LEU A 342 -4.93 -36.83 -28.99
N TYR A 343 -5.35 -36.33 -30.14
CA TYR A 343 -5.96 -35.00 -30.22
C TYR A 343 -7.31 -34.92 -29.48
N GLU A 344 -8.01 -36.05 -29.28
CA GLU A 344 -9.30 -36.09 -28.57
C GLU A 344 -9.06 -35.94 -27.07
N LEU A 345 -8.01 -36.58 -26.55
CA LEU A 345 -7.56 -36.42 -25.16
C LEU A 345 -7.08 -34.99 -24.87
N LEU A 346 -6.23 -34.44 -25.75
CA LEU A 346 -5.76 -33.06 -25.63
C LEU A 346 -6.90 -32.04 -25.70
N ARG A 347 -7.96 -32.35 -26.44
CA ARG A 347 -9.15 -31.50 -26.55
C ARG A 347 -9.99 -31.52 -25.27
N GLY A 348 -10.08 -32.67 -24.60
CA GLY A 348 -10.76 -32.78 -23.30
C GLY A 348 -10.19 -31.80 -22.28
N GLU A 349 -8.87 -31.62 -22.29
CA GLU A 349 -8.14 -30.75 -21.36
C GLU A 349 -7.95 -29.30 -21.86
N LEU A 350 -8.43 -28.99 -23.06
CA LEU A 350 -8.43 -27.65 -23.65
C LEU A 350 -9.85 -27.32 -24.17
N PRO A 351 -10.81 -27.02 -23.27
CA PRO A 351 -12.23 -26.93 -23.60
C PRO A 351 -12.58 -25.64 -24.37
N VAL A 352 -12.25 -25.63 -25.65
CA VAL A 352 -12.63 -24.56 -26.61
C VAL A 352 -14.02 -24.79 -27.23
N TYR A 353 -14.60 -25.98 -27.07
CA TYR A 353 -15.88 -26.38 -27.70
C TYR A 353 -17.03 -26.65 -26.71
N GLY A 354 -17.08 -25.97 -25.55
CA GLY A 354 -18.11 -26.17 -24.52
C GLY A 354 -19.10 -25.00 -24.35
N ASP A 355 -20.24 -25.26 -23.69
CA ASP A 355 -21.37 -24.31 -23.51
C ASP A 355 -21.07 -23.09 -22.62
N LYS A 356 -19.85 -22.95 -22.06
CA LYS A 356 -19.34 -21.71 -21.45
C LYS A 356 -18.94 -20.67 -22.51
N ALA A 357 -19.73 -20.53 -23.57
CA ALA A 357 -19.59 -19.45 -24.53
C ALA A 357 -20.34 -18.22 -23.99
N ILE A 358 -19.59 -17.16 -23.70
CA ILE A 358 -20.14 -15.82 -23.48
C ILE A 358 -20.95 -15.45 -24.72
N SER A 359 -22.28 -15.47 -24.58
CA SER A 359 -23.17 -14.64 -25.38
C SER A 359 -23.77 -13.61 -24.44
N ARG A 360 -23.97 -12.38 -24.94
CA ARG A 360 -24.85 -11.35 -24.35
C ARG A 360 -26.33 -11.79 -24.34
N LYS A 361 -26.61 -13.10 -24.18
CA LYS A 361 -27.92 -13.75 -24.28
C LYS A 361 -28.12 -14.88 -23.27
N SER A 362 -27.33 -14.96 -22.18
CA SER A 362 -27.69 -15.80 -21.01
C SER A 362 -28.73 -15.15 -20.08
N LEU A 363 -29.50 -14.18 -20.58
CA LEU A 363 -30.81 -13.83 -20.05
C LEU A 363 -31.87 -14.69 -20.79
N ALA A 364 -31.95 -15.98 -20.48
CA ALA A 364 -33.13 -16.82 -20.72
C ALA A 364 -32.89 -18.28 -20.30
N SER A 365 -32.75 -18.52 -19.01
CA SER A 365 -33.36 -19.71 -18.39
C SER A 365 -33.86 -19.28 -17.01
N ASN A 366 -34.96 -18.51 -17.05
CA ASN A 366 -35.70 -18.01 -15.91
C ASN A 366 -36.43 -19.16 -15.21
N GLU A 367 -35.72 -19.95 -14.40
CA GLU A 367 -36.39 -20.79 -13.40
C GLU A 367 -36.01 -20.41 -11.95
N GLY A 368 -35.12 -19.43 -11.75
CA GLY A 368 -34.77 -18.90 -10.42
C GLY A 368 -34.67 -17.38 -10.26
N LEU A 369 -34.72 -16.59 -11.34
CA LEU A 369 -34.34 -15.16 -11.32
C LEU A 369 -35.42 -14.15 -10.90
N GLY A 370 -36.69 -14.55 -10.73
CA GLY A 370 -37.77 -13.67 -10.21
C GLY A 370 -37.75 -12.22 -10.75
N ASN A 371 -38.12 -11.25 -9.91
CA ASN A 371 -38.25 -9.81 -10.23
C ASN A 371 -36.94 -9.10 -10.66
N ILE A 372 -35.77 -9.75 -10.59
CA ILE A 372 -34.45 -9.13 -10.75
C ILE A 372 -34.16 -8.72 -12.20
N ALA A 373 -34.59 -9.53 -13.17
CA ALA A 373 -34.38 -9.23 -14.59
C ALA A 373 -35.11 -7.94 -15.01
N ALA A 374 -36.19 -7.57 -14.31
CA ALA A 374 -36.94 -6.35 -14.56
C ALA A 374 -36.25 -5.10 -13.96
N ASP A 375 -35.40 -5.27 -12.94
CA ASP A 375 -34.60 -4.18 -12.34
C ASP A 375 -33.43 -3.74 -13.25
N TYR A 376 -32.99 -4.58 -14.20
CA TYR A 376 -31.84 -4.28 -15.08
C TYR A 376 -32.05 -3.04 -15.94
N ALA A 377 -33.29 -2.74 -16.31
CA ALA A 377 -33.63 -1.55 -17.09
C ALA A 377 -33.56 -0.24 -16.27
N TYR A 378 -33.53 -0.33 -14.94
CA TYR A 378 -33.59 0.82 -14.02
C TYR A 378 -32.25 1.12 -13.33
N PHE A 379 -31.27 0.24 -13.47
CA PHE A 379 -29.96 0.38 -12.84
C PHE A 379 -28.84 0.75 -13.82
N GLU A 380 -27.91 1.56 -13.33
CA GLU A 380 -26.67 1.88 -14.03
C GLU A 380 -25.82 0.61 -14.26
N PRO A 381 -24.98 0.56 -15.32
CA PRO A 381 -24.20 -0.63 -15.66
C PRO A 381 -23.41 -1.24 -14.49
N LYS A 382 -22.81 -0.41 -13.63
CA LYS A 382 -22.04 -0.84 -12.45
C LYS A 382 -22.86 -1.71 -11.48
N TYR A 383 -24.14 -1.39 -11.31
CA TYR A 383 -25.05 -2.12 -10.42
C TYR A 383 -25.52 -3.42 -11.07
N VAL A 384 -25.72 -3.44 -12.39
CA VAL A 384 -26.01 -4.66 -13.14
C VAL A 384 -24.80 -5.62 -13.11
N GLU A 385 -23.58 -5.10 -13.21
CA GLU A 385 -22.35 -5.89 -13.02
C GLU A 385 -22.28 -6.50 -11.61
N ALA A 386 -22.61 -5.75 -10.56
CA ALA A 386 -22.68 -6.25 -9.20
C ALA A 386 -23.73 -7.36 -9.00
N ILE A 387 -24.91 -7.23 -9.62
CA ILE A 387 -25.93 -8.29 -9.62
C ILE A 387 -25.41 -9.54 -10.34
N ASN A 388 -24.82 -9.37 -11.52
CA ASN A 388 -24.27 -10.49 -12.29
C ASN A 388 -23.14 -11.21 -11.56
N LEU A 389 -22.29 -10.48 -10.83
CA LEU A 389 -21.28 -11.05 -9.95
C LEU A 389 -21.91 -11.95 -8.89
N LEU A 390 -22.92 -11.45 -8.16
CA LEU A 390 -23.61 -12.25 -7.14
C LEU A 390 -24.31 -13.48 -7.72
N VAL A 391 -24.93 -13.37 -8.90
CA VAL A 391 -25.52 -14.52 -9.61
C VAL A 391 -24.42 -15.53 -10.01
N ALA A 392 -23.27 -15.07 -10.50
CA ALA A 392 -22.14 -15.95 -10.82
C ALA A 392 -21.55 -16.66 -9.59
N LEU A 393 -21.72 -16.08 -8.41
CA LEU A 393 -21.35 -16.66 -7.11
C LEU A 393 -22.46 -17.52 -6.47
N HIS A 394 -23.54 -17.79 -7.20
CA HIS A 394 -24.71 -18.53 -6.72
C HIS A 394 -25.35 -17.90 -5.47
N GLN A 395 -25.43 -16.57 -5.43
CA GLN A 395 -25.97 -15.77 -4.33
C GLN A 395 -27.37 -15.21 -4.64
N GLU A 396 -28.16 -15.89 -5.47
CA GLU A 396 -29.47 -15.39 -5.92
C GLU A 396 -30.47 -15.23 -4.76
N HIS A 397 -30.27 -15.95 -3.65
CA HIS A 397 -31.09 -15.85 -2.44
C HIS A 397 -31.08 -14.44 -1.82
N LEU A 398 -30.01 -13.66 -2.05
CA LEU A 398 -29.91 -12.28 -1.56
C LEU A 398 -31.00 -11.36 -2.14
N PHE A 399 -31.57 -11.75 -3.27
CA PHE A 399 -32.59 -10.98 -3.98
C PHE A 399 -34.01 -11.52 -3.78
N ALA A 400 -34.17 -12.67 -3.12
CA ALA A 400 -35.44 -13.42 -3.09
C ALA A 400 -36.63 -12.61 -2.57
N SER A 401 -36.37 -11.62 -1.70
CA SER A 401 -37.41 -10.76 -1.11
C SER A 401 -37.54 -9.39 -1.77
N TRP A 402 -36.73 -9.05 -2.78
CA TRP A 402 -36.73 -7.70 -3.37
C TRP A 402 -38.09 -7.29 -3.94
N ASP A 403 -38.44 -6.02 -3.72
CA ASP A 403 -39.66 -5.43 -4.26
C ASP A 403 -39.58 -5.32 -5.80
N MET A 404 -40.73 -5.12 -6.46
CA MET A 404 -40.79 -4.84 -7.90
C MET A 404 -39.92 -3.62 -8.28
N PRO A 405 -39.48 -3.51 -9.54
CA PRO A 405 -38.74 -2.33 -10.00
C PRO A 405 -39.48 -1.02 -9.77
N GLY A 406 -38.76 0.03 -9.38
CA GLY A 406 -39.33 1.34 -9.02
C GLY A 406 -39.69 1.51 -7.54
N VAL A 407 -39.53 0.45 -6.72
CA VAL A 407 -39.83 0.46 -5.29
C VAL A 407 -38.55 0.25 -4.50
N ASN A 408 -38.27 1.15 -3.55
CA ASN A 408 -37.09 1.10 -2.69
C ASN A 408 -35.75 1.07 -3.45
N ASP A 409 -35.70 1.56 -4.69
CA ASP A 409 -34.50 1.52 -5.55
C ASP A 409 -33.28 2.18 -4.91
N LYS A 410 -33.47 3.21 -4.07
CA LYS A 410 -32.36 3.81 -3.31
C LYS A 410 -31.69 2.80 -2.36
N LEU A 411 -32.48 1.93 -1.72
CA LEU A 411 -31.96 0.89 -0.83
C LEU A 411 -31.33 -0.25 -1.63
N LYS A 412 -31.94 -0.65 -2.75
CA LYS A 412 -31.34 -1.61 -3.70
C LYS A 412 -29.98 -1.12 -4.23
N LYS A 413 -29.88 0.17 -4.60
CA LYS A 413 -28.60 0.79 -5.02
C LYS A 413 -27.57 0.75 -3.89
N LYS A 414 -27.93 1.14 -2.66
CA LYS A 414 -27.02 1.06 -1.50
C LYS A 414 -26.50 -0.36 -1.25
N PHE A 415 -27.36 -1.37 -1.37
CA PHE A 415 -26.94 -2.77 -1.30
C PHE A 415 -25.89 -3.11 -2.37
N LEU A 416 -26.11 -2.68 -3.61
CA LEU A 416 -25.18 -2.95 -4.72
C LEU A 416 -23.89 -2.13 -4.60
N GLU A 417 -23.93 -0.93 -4.01
CA GLU A 417 -22.72 -0.17 -3.64
C GLU A 417 -21.87 -0.94 -2.63
N GLN A 418 -22.50 -1.52 -1.60
CA GLN A 418 -21.83 -2.38 -0.63
C GLN A 418 -21.16 -3.61 -1.29
N VAL A 419 -21.80 -4.21 -2.29
CA VAL A 419 -21.23 -5.34 -3.05
C VAL A 419 -20.00 -4.90 -3.84
N ILE A 420 -20.09 -3.76 -4.55
CA ILE A 420 -18.99 -3.22 -5.34
C ILE A 420 -17.80 -2.87 -4.44
N GLU A 421 -18.08 -2.27 -3.29
CA GLU A 421 -17.06 -1.91 -2.30
C GLU A 421 -16.37 -3.16 -1.74
N ALA A 422 -17.13 -4.18 -1.34
CA ALA A 422 -16.57 -5.43 -0.84
C ALA A 422 -15.74 -6.17 -1.90
N ASP A 423 -16.17 -6.15 -3.17
CA ASP A 423 -15.41 -6.71 -4.29
C ASP A 423 -14.11 -5.95 -4.55
N SER A 424 -14.13 -4.62 -4.45
CA SER A 424 -12.91 -3.81 -4.61
C SER A 424 -11.98 -3.84 -3.40
N ALA A 425 -12.50 -4.15 -2.21
CA ALA A 425 -11.74 -4.15 -0.96
C ALA A 425 -10.87 -5.41 -0.80
N TYR A 426 -11.36 -6.55 -1.29
CA TYR A 426 -10.67 -7.83 -1.16
C TYR A 426 -9.79 -8.11 -2.40
N PRO A 427 -8.48 -8.42 -2.26
CA PRO A 427 -7.66 -8.72 -3.44
C PRO A 427 -8.12 -10.01 -4.13
N GLY A 428 -8.53 -9.91 -5.40
CA GLY A 428 -9.17 -11.00 -6.15
C GLY A 428 -10.71 -10.99 -6.10
N GLY A 429 -11.30 -10.00 -5.43
CA GLY A 429 -12.74 -9.78 -5.38
C GLY A 429 -13.52 -10.78 -4.54
N LEU A 430 -14.85 -10.64 -4.57
CA LEU A 430 -15.77 -11.53 -3.87
C LEU A 430 -15.70 -12.97 -4.38
N VAL A 431 -15.25 -13.17 -5.63
CA VAL A 431 -14.97 -14.49 -6.19
C VAL A 431 -13.90 -15.20 -5.38
N GLN A 432 -12.74 -14.56 -5.21
CA GLN A 432 -11.64 -15.15 -4.45
C GLN A 432 -12.00 -15.29 -2.97
N TYR A 433 -12.69 -14.30 -2.39
CA TYR A 433 -13.14 -14.34 -1.00
C TYR A 433 -14.05 -15.54 -0.73
N GLN A 434 -15.09 -15.76 -1.56
CA GLN A 434 -16.00 -16.89 -1.39
C GLN A 434 -15.26 -18.23 -1.54
N GLN A 435 -14.37 -18.36 -2.52
CA GLN A 435 -13.57 -19.57 -2.73
C GLN A 435 -12.68 -19.88 -1.52
N ASN A 436 -11.98 -18.86 -1.00
CA ASN A 436 -11.15 -19.00 0.19
C ASN A 436 -11.99 -19.38 1.40
N ALA A 437 -13.15 -18.76 1.58
CA ALA A 437 -14.04 -19.04 2.69
C ALA A 437 -14.58 -20.47 2.67
N VAL A 438 -15.06 -20.95 1.52
CA VAL A 438 -15.50 -22.34 1.34
C VAL A 438 -14.37 -23.31 1.68
N LYS A 439 -13.16 -23.05 1.18
CA LYS A 439 -11.98 -23.89 1.45
C LYS A 439 -11.61 -23.91 2.94
N ILE A 440 -11.46 -22.73 3.56
CA ILE A 440 -11.00 -22.58 4.94
C ILE A 440 -12.04 -23.12 5.91
N ILE A 441 -13.32 -22.78 5.75
CA ILE A 441 -14.40 -23.31 6.59
C ILE A 441 -14.50 -24.83 6.42
N GLY A 442 -14.37 -25.35 5.20
CA GLY A 442 -14.30 -26.78 4.93
C GLY A 442 -13.15 -27.48 5.67
N ASN A 443 -11.98 -26.83 5.78
CA ASN A 443 -10.84 -27.32 6.55
C ASN A 443 -11.09 -27.24 8.06
N SER A 444 -11.73 -26.17 8.57
CA SER A 444 -12.11 -26.06 9.99
C SER A 444 -13.06 -27.18 10.42
N ILE A 445 -13.98 -27.61 9.55
CA ILE A 445 -14.90 -28.74 9.83
C ILE A 445 -14.13 -30.05 9.95
N LYS A 446 -13.12 -30.24 9.10
CA LYS A 446 -12.22 -31.41 9.09
C LYS A 446 -11.15 -31.34 10.18
N GLU A 447 -11.15 -30.31 11.01
CA GLU A 447 -10.18 -30.11 12.11
C GLU A 447 -8.72 -30.17 11.62
N VAL A 448 -8.45 -29.65 10.42
CA VAL A 448 -7.10 -29.60 9.86
C VAL A 448 -6.22 -28.71 10.73
N ASN A 449 -5.19 -29.29 11.35
CA ASN A 449 -4.21 -28.54 12.13
C ASN A 449 -3.16 -27.93 11.19
N VAL A 450 -3.13 -26.60 11.09
CA VAL A 450 -2.17 -25.87 10.23
C VAL A 450 -0.71 -26.03 10.68
N PHE A 451 -0.49 -26.45 11.92
CA PHE A 451 0.82 -26.74 12.49
C PHE A 451 1.12 -28.24 12.56
N GLU A 452 0.30 -29.09 11.91
CA GLU A 452 0.55 -30.53 11.85
C GLU A 452 1.96 -30.83 11.32
N GLY A 453 2.67 -31.71 12.02
CA GLY A 453 4.05 -32.07 11.70
C GLY A 453 5.10 -31.01 12.06
N LEU A 454 4.70 -29.87 12.65
CA LEU A 454 5.62 -28.86 13.15
C LEU A 454 5.88 -29.02 14.65
N THR A 455 7.12 -28.76 15.07
CA THR A 455 7.51 -28.79 16.48
C THR A 455 7.88 -27.39 16.95
N PRO A 456 7.24 -26.86 18.01
CA PRO A 456 7.59 -25.57 18.58
C PRO A 456 8.90 -25.68 19.38
N GLU A 457 9.84 -24.81 19.02
CA GLU A 457 11.13 -24.60 19.68
C GLU A 457 11.27 -23.15 20.15
N ILE A 458 12.17 -22.94 21.11
CA ILE A 458 12.44 -21.61 21.66
C ILE A 458 13.18 -20.79 20.59
N PRO A 459 12.70 -19.59 20.21
CA PRO A 459 13.39 -18.75 19.22
C PRO A 459 14.67 -18.14 19.80
N GLU A 460 15.52 -17.55 18.94
CA GLU A 460 16.64 -16.73 19.41
C GLU A 460 16.10 -15.44 20.07
N ILE A 461 16.37 -15.28 21.36
CA ILE A 461 15.86 -14.15 22.16
C ILE A 461 17.01 -13.24 22.59
N THR A 462 16.87 -11.95 22.31
CA THR A 462 17.72 -10.89 22.85
C THR A 462 17.04 -10.28 24.07
N ASN A 463 17.52 -10.61 25.26
CA ASN A 463 16.97 -10.04 26.49
C ASN A 463 17.53 -8.63 26.78
N ILE A 464 16.61 -7.73 27.13
CA ILE A 464 16.88 -6.42 27.70
C ILE A 464 16.40 -6.47 29.15
N ASP A 465 17.35 -6.41 30.08
CA ASP A 465 17.03 -6.26 31.49
C ASP A 465 17.06 -4.79 31.88
N ASN A 466 15.88 -4.28 32.24
CA ASN A 466 15.65 -2.93 32.72
C ASN A 466 14.89 -2.94 34.06
N THR A 467 14.92 -4.06 34.79
CA THR A 467 14.17 -4.24 36.04
C THR A 467 14.83 -3.55 37.24
N ALA A 468 16.15 -3.70 37.39
CA ALA A 468 16.94 -3.16 38.50
C ALA A 468 17.61 -1.81 38.19
N GLY A 469 17.46 -1.29 36.97
CA GLY A 469 18.11 -0.06 36.51
C GLY A 469 18.09 0.08 35.00
N ILE A 470 18.37 1.29 34.52
CA ILE A 470 18.66 1.56 33.10
C ILE A 470 20.15 1.31 32.88
N GLY A 471 20.52 0.06 32.60
CA GLY A 471 21.92 -0.32 32.39
C GLY A 471 22.53 0.28 31.11
N ASP A 472 23.87 0.35 31.05
CA ASP A 472 24.61 0.97 29.94
C ASP A 472 24.25 0.39 28.57
N LYS A 473 23.97 -0.92 28.51
CA LYS A 473 23.50 -1.57 27.28
C LYS A 473 22.21 -0.94 26.77
N TYR A 474 21.21 -0.75 27.63
CA TYR A 474 19.93 -0.18 27.25
C TYR A 474 20.06 1.30 26.85
N LYS A 475 20.81 2.09 27.62
CA LYS A 475 21.14 3.49 27.29
C LYS A 475 21.80 3.62 25.92
N ASN A 476 22.80 2.76 25.66
CA ASN A 476 23.52 2.77 24.39
C ASN A 476 22.61 2.37 23.23
N LEU A 477 21.70 1.40 23.43
CA LEU A 477 20.73 1.02 22.41
C LEU A 477 19.77 2.17 22.07
N GLU A 478 19.24 2.89 23.05
CA GLU A 478 18.39 4.06 22.79
C GLU A 478 19.17 5.18 22.08
N LYS A 479 20.38 5.49 22.55
CA LYS A 479 21.26 6.52 21.97
C LYS A 479 21.62 6.22 20.51
N GLU A 480 22.05 4.99 20.22
CA GLU A 480 22.41 4.60 18.87
C GLU A 480 21.17 4.40 17.97
N GLY A 481 20.02 4.00 18.55
CA GLY A 481 18.73 3.95 17.86
C GLY A 481 18.29 5.34 17.40
N LEU A 482 18.49 6.36 18.24
CA LEU A 482 18.18 7.74 17.90
C LEU A 482 18.98 8.25 16.70
N LYS A 483 20.25 7.85 16.55
CA LYS A 483 21.09 8.22 15.40
C LYS A 483 20.59 7.67 14.07
N ILE A 484 19.78 6.62 14.09
CA ILE A 484 19.20 5.99 12.89
C ILE A 484 17.68 6.15 12.82
N ALA A 485 17.12 7.09 13.59
CA ALA A 485 15.69 7.34 13.63
C ALA A 485 15.12 7.87 12.30
N ASP A 486 15.98 8.37 11.40
CA ASP A 486 15.61 8.74 10.04
C ASP A 486 15.23 7.54 9.17
N LYS A 487 15.57 6.31 9.59
CA LYS A 487 15.37 5.09 8.81
C LYS A 487 14.02 4.39 9.03
N PHE A 488 13.12 4.89 9.87
CA PHE A 488 11.86 4.17 10.14
C PHE A 488 10.58 4.98 9.95
N SER A 489 9.49 4.25 9.71
CA SER A 489 8.09 4.71 9.71
C SER A 489 7.30 3.96 10.80
N ILE A 490 6.15 4.52 11.20
CA ILE A 490 5.27 3.96 12.21
C ILE A 490 3.90 3.66 11.60
N VAL A 491 3.34 2.51 11.95
CA VAL A 491 1.95 2.14 11.66
C VAL A 491 1.24 1.87 12.99
N LEU A 492 0.19 2.65 13.26
CA LEU A 492 -0.70 2.46 14.39
C LEU A 492 -1.95 1.71 13.94
N VAL A 493 -2.19 0.53 14.51
CA VAL A 493 -3.42 -0.23 14.28
C VAL A 493 -4.46 0.21 15.30
N ALA A 494 -5.44 0.99 14.86
CA ALA A 494 -6.46 1.62 15.70
C ALA A 494 -7.89 1.34 15.21
N GLY A 495 -8.18 0.12 14.72
CA GLY A 495 -9.48 -0.23 14.12
C GLY A 495 -10.64 -0.48 15.11
N GLY A 496 -10.43 -0.41 16.43
CA GLY A 496 -11.43 -0.79 17.43
C GLY A 496 -12.06 0.37 18.21
N ARG A 497 -13.37 0.25 18.52
CA ARG A 497 -14.07 1.09 19.51
C ARG A 497 -13.77 0.67 20.95
N GLY A 498 -14.07 1.54 21.91
CA GLY A 498 -13.91 1.30 23.34
C GLY A 498 -15.06 0.51 24.00
N ASP A 499 -16.05 0.00 23.25
CA ASP A 499 -17.31 -0.50 23.83
C ASP A 499 -17.09 -1.63 24.86
N ARG A 500 -16.12 -2.52 24.62
CA ARG A 500 -15.76 -3.59 25.59
C ARG A 500 -15.20 -3.04 26.91
N LEU A 501 -14.64 -1.83 26.91
CA LEU A 501 -14.19 -1.11 28.10
C LEU A 501 -15.36 -0.42 28.83
N GLY A 502 -16.50 -0.23 28.16
CA GLY A 502 -17.56 0.68 28.61
C GLY A 502 -17.31 2.14 28.20
N TYR A 503 -16.59 2.37 27.11
CA TYR A 503 -16.29 3.69 26.54
C TYR A 503 -16.81 3.76 25.10
N SER A 504 -17.76 4.64 24.83
CA SER A 504 -18.44 4.77 23.53
C SER A 504 -17.57 5.41 22.45
N GLY A 505 -16.51 6.14 22.83
CA GLY A 505 -15.59 6.78 21.90
C GLY A 505 -14.52 5.85 21.32
N ILE A 506 -13.61 6.43 20.56
CA ILE A 506 -12.45 5.73 19.98
C ILE A 506 -11.34 5.57 21.01
N LYS A 507 -10.71 4.40 21.07
CA LYS A 507 -9.74 4.09 22.13
C LYS A 507 -8.54 5.03 22.18
N ILE A 508 -8.06 5.48 21.02
CA ILE A 508 -6.93 6.42 20.94
C ILE A 508 -7.27 7.83 21.47
N GLY A 509 -8.57 8.12 21.65
CA GLY A 509 -9.10 9.32 22.28
C GLY A 509 -9.24 9.23 23.80
N ILE A 510 -8.99 8.05 24.40
CA ILE A 510 -9.00 7.89 25.86
C ILE A 510 -7.79 8.63 26.45
N PRO A 511 -7.95 9.44 27.50
CA PRO A 511 -6.83 9.97 28.28
C PRO A 511 -5.96 8.84 28.82
N LEU A 512 -4.64 8.87 28.56
CA LEU A 512 -3.66 7.92 29.11
C LEU A 512 -3.64 7.99 30.63
N ASP A 513 -3.70 9.20 31.18
CA ASP A 513 -3.60 9.51 32.60
C ASP A 513 -4.50 10.73 32.95
N LEU A 514 -4.97 10.84 34.18
CA LEU A 514 -5.83 11.95 34.66
C LEU A 514 -5.05 13.18 35.13
N VAL A 515 -3.74 13.08 35.31
CA VAL A 515 -2.90 14.21 35.74
C VAL A 515 -2.77 15.23 34.63
N THR A 516 -2.53 14.77 33.41
CA THR A 516 -2.43 15.61 32.21
C THR A 516 -3.63 15.51 31.28
N GLU A 517 -4.45 14.46 31.41
CA GLU A 517 -5.58 14.16 30.53
C GLU A 517 -5.22 14.01 29.04
N ARG A 518 -3.92 13.87 28.72
CA ARG A 518 -3.44 13.63 27.36
C ARG A 518 -3.97 12.30 26.83
N ARG A 519 -4.54 12.33 25.63
CA ARG A 519 -5.08 11.16 24.93
C ARG A 519 -3.94 10.28 24.42
N TYR A 520 -4.20 8.99 24.21
CA TYR A 520 -3.20 8.06 23.66
C TYR A 520 -2.58 8.58 22.35
N ILE A 521 -3.40 9.11 21.44
CA ILE A 521 -2.90 9.66 20.16
C ILE A 521 -1.93 10.84 20.38
N GLU A 522 -2.22 11.74 21.33
CA GLU A 522 -1.36 12.87 21.65
C GLU A 522 -0.01 12.37 22.19
N HIS A 523 -0.04 11.39 23.10
CA HIS A 523 1.19 10.78 23.63
C HIS A 523 2.04 10.11 22.54
N TYR A 524 1.42 9.44 21.57
CA TYR A 524 2.14 8.85 20.42
C TYR A 524 2.74 9.92 19.51
N LEU A 525 1.98 10.96 19.18
CA LEU A 525 2.44 12.06 18.32
C LEU A 525 3.54 12.89 19.01
N GLU A 526 3.40 13.17 20.30
CA GLU A 526 4.45 13.82 21.10
C GLU A 526 5.73 12.99 21.14
N GLY A 527 5.63 11.67 21.30
CA GLY A 527 6.77 10.76 21.31
C GLY A 527 7.48 10.72 19.97
N LYS A 528 6.72 10.58 18.88
CA LYS A 528 7.21 10.72 17.51
C LYS A 528 7.92 12.05 17.32
N LYS A 529 7.27 13.16 17.69
CA LYS A 529 7.82 14.51 17.52
C LYS A 529 9.10 14.74 18.32
N ALA A 530 9.19 14.16 19.53
CA ALA A 530 10.40 14.21 20.33
C ALA A 530 11.58 13.53 19.63
N ILE A 531 11.35 12.34 19.04
CA ILE A 531 12.37 11.63 18.25
C ILE A 531 12.75 12.43 17.00
N GLU A 532 11.77 12.94 16.26
CA GLU A 532 11.99 13.78 15.06
C GLU A 532 12.84 15.01 15.36
N ASN A 533 12.51 15.74 16.42
CA ASN A 533 13.24 16.92 16.84
C ASN A 533 14.67 16.58 17.30
N ALA A 534 14.85 15.45 17.97
CA ALA A 534 16.15 15.02 18.46
C ALA A 534 17.07 14.48 17.33
N ALA A 535 16.49 13.82 16.32
CA ALA A 535 17.20 13.28 15.17
C ALA A 535 17.20 14.19 13.93
N ASN A 536 16.53 15.34 14.00
CA ASN A 536 16.34 16.27 12.88
C ASN A 536 15.82 15.59 11.61
N THR A 537 14.73 14.83 11.74
CA THR A 537 14.15 14.02 10.67
C THR A 537 12.62 14.00 10.77
N LYS A 538 11.94 13.52 9.73
CA LYS A 538 10.50 13.29 9.72
C LYS A 538 10.21 11.79 9.66
N ILE A 539 9.28 11.32 10.48
CA ILE A 539 8.90 9.91 10.60
C ILE A 539 7.49 9.76 10.00
N PRO A 540 7.33 9.04 8.89
CA PRO A 540 5.99 8.77 8.35
C PRO A 540 5.14 8.01 9.36
N PHE A 541 3.88 8.41 9.50
CA PHE A 541 2.94 7.81 10.45
C PHE A 541 1.63 7.47 9.73
N ALA A 542 1.25 6.19 9.75
CA ALA A 542 -0.03 5.74 9.23
C ALA A 542 -0.90 5.19 10.36
N ILE A 543 -2.20 5.41 10.29
CA ILE A 543 -3.19 4.90 11.25
C ILE A 543 -4.19 4.07 10.48
N MET A 544 -4.29 2.78 10.82
CA MET A 544 -5.38 1.95 10.33
C MET A 544 -6.63 2.17 11.17
N THR A 545 -7.71 2.58 10.52
CA THR A 545 -9.04 2.80 11.12
C THR A 545 -10.04 1.78 10.56
N SER A 546 -11.29 1.85 11.01
CA SER A 546 -12.44 1.11 10.48
C SER A 546 -13.60 2.05 10.18
N ASP A 547 -14.62 1.57 9.47
CA ASP A 547 -15.87 2.32 9.24
C ASP A 547 -16.43 2.94 10.54
N ASP A 548 -16.34 2.18 11.64
CA ASP A 548 -16.89 2.58 12.93
C ASP A 548 -16.14 3.73 13.61
N ASN A 549 -14.90 4.03 13.19
CA ASN A 549 -14.04 4.97 13.90
C ASN A 549 -13.20 5.91 13.02
N HIS A 550 -13.31 5.84 11.68
CA HIS A 550 -12.54 6.68 10.76
C HIS A 550 -12.85 8.16 10.96
N GLU A 551 -14.12 8.55 10.88
CA GLU A 551 -14.53 9.96 11.04
C GLU A 551 -14.16 10.51 12.42
N SER A 552 -14.43 9.78 13.51
CA SER A 552 -14.02 10.23 14.84
C SER A 552 -12.50 10.32 15.01
N THR A 553 -11.71 9.51 14.29
CA THR A 553 -10.24 9.62 14.30
C THR A 553 -9.78 10.86 13.53
N LYS A 554 -10.43 11.15 12.40
CA LYS A 554 -10.20 12.36 11.60
C LYS A 554 -10.56 13.62 12.41
N GLU A 555 -11.75 13.67 13.01
CA GLU A 555 -12.19 14.75 13.90
C GLU A 555 -11.20 14.95 15.06
N LEU A 556 -10.75 13.87 15.69
CA LEU A 556 -9.75 13.93 16.76
C LEU A 556 -8.41 14.54 16.28
N LEU A 557 -7.97 14.26 15.06
CA LEU A 557 -6.76 14.87 14.50
C LEU A 557 -6.98 16.33 14.08
N GLU A 558 -8.17 16.68 13.60
CA GLU A 558 -8.56 18.07 13.32
C GLU A 558 -8.58 18.93 14.59
N GLU A 559 -9.10 18.38 15.71
CA GLU A 559 -9.00 19.01 17.04
C GLU A 559 -7.54 19.29 17.44
N LEU A 560 -6.61 18.43 17.03
CA LEU A 560 -5.17 18.60 17.24
C LEU A 560 -4.51 19.53 16.22
N GLY A 561 -5.27 20.11 15.30
CA GLY A 561 -4.84 21.10 14.31
C GLY A 561 -4.26 20.50 13.03
N TYR A 562 -4.51 19.22 12.74
CA TYR A 562 -4.24 18.65 11.42
C TYR A 562 -5.32 19.05 10.42
N VAL A 563 -4.94 19.26 9.17
CA VAL A 563 -5.87 19.58 8.08
C VAL A 563 -5.86 18.47 7.03
N VAL A 564 -7.03 18.16 6.48
CA VAL A 564 -7.16 17.20 5.39
C VAL A 564 -6.56 17.80 4.11
N VAL A 565 -5.57 17.12 3.52
CA VAL A 565 -4.95 17.53 2.26
C VAL A 565 -5.36 16.65 1.08
N SER A 566 -5.83 15.43 1.35
CA SER A 566 -6.41 14.52 0.36
C SER A 566 -7.35 13.54 1.05
N ASP A 567 -8.49 13.26 0.43
CA ASP A 567 -9.48 12.31 0.93
C ASP A 567 -10.13 11.57 -0.25
N ASN A 568 -10.16 10.25 -0.19
CA ASN A 568 -10.84 9.39 -1.17
C ASN A 568 -11.67 8.28 -0.51
N ASN A 569 -12.29 8.57 0.63
CA ASN A 569 -13.11 7.69 1.49
C ASN A 569 -12.34 6.54 2.17
N SER A 570 -11.31 5.99 1.55
CA SER A 570 -10.59 4.83 2.10
C SER A 570 -9.12 5.13 2.46
N ARG A 571 -8.60 6.29 2.03
CA ARG A 571 -7.36 6.92 2.52
C ARG A 571 -7.59 8.42 2.72
N THR A 572 -7.33 8.91 3.92
CA THR A 572 -7.35 10.34 4.26
C THR A 572 -5.94 10.76 4.67
N VAL A 573 -5.38 11.72 3.96
CA VAL A 573 -4.07 12.29 4.26
C VAL A 573 -4.29 13.60 5.01
N MET A 574 -3.68 13.71 6.18
CA MET A 574 -3.77 14.89 7.03
C MET A 574 -2.39 15.47 7.29
N GLU A 575 -2.28 16.79 7.36
CA GLU A 575 -1.01 17.49 7.55
C GLU A 575 -1.07 18.58 8.62
N LYS A 576 0.03 18.76 9.37
CA LYS A 576 0.26 19.88 10.30
C LYS A 576 1.75 20.22 10.36
N ASP A 577 2.15 21.46 10.08
CA ASP A 577 3.55 21.92 10.18
C ASP A 577 4.55 21.01 9.44
N GLY A 578 4.17 20.56 8.23
CA GLY A 578 4.91 19.60 7.41
C GLY A 578 5.03 18.21 8.04
N ASP A 579 4.17 17.85 8.99
CA ASP A 579 4.00 16.49 9.52
C ASP A 579 2.77 15.84 8.87
N LYS A 580 2.96 14.68 8.24
CA LYS A 580 1.94 13.98 7.43
C LYS A 580 1.49 12.71 8.15
N ILE A 581 0.17 12.53 8.26
CA ILE A 581 -0.50 11.33 8.77
C ILE A 581 -1.37 10.73 7.67
N ASP A 582 -1.20 9.44 7.41
CA ASP A 582 -2.06 8.67 6.50
C ASP A 582 -3.08 7.84 7.31
N LEU A 583 -4.36 8.22 7.27
CA LEU A 583 -5.45 7.38 7.75
C LEU A 583 -5.82 6.40 6.64
N ILE A 584 -5.75 5.10 6.93
CA ILE A 584 -6.09 4.02 5.99
C ILE A 584 -7.22 3.18 6.58
N MET A 585 -8.40 3.23 5.96
CA MET A 585 -9.59 2.58 6.50
C MET A 585 -9.67 1.13 6.03
N GLN A 586 -9.77 0.19 6.98
CA GLN A 586 -10.01 -1.22 6.67
C GLN A 586 -11.43 -1.40 6.12
N GLY A 587 -11.57 -2.24 5.10
CA GLY A 587 -12.87 -2.59 4.53
C GLY A 587 -13.58 -3.64 5.39
N LEU A 588 -14.84 -3.89 5.04
CA LEU A 588 -15.61 -5.02 5.58
C LEU A 588 -15.70 -6.13 4.55
N VAL A 589 -15.82 -7.37 5.03
CA VAL A 589 -16.06 -8.54 4.18
C VAL A 589 -17.45 -9.13 4.48
N PRO A 590 -18.15 -9.69 3.47
CA PRO A 590 -19.45 -10.32 3.69
C PRO A 590 -19.38 -11.50 4.67
N ALA A 591 -20.34 -11.59 5.58
CA ALA A 591 -20.48 -12.74 6.47
C ALA A 591 -21.07 -13.94 5.72
N ILE A 592 -20.68 -15.14 6.14
CA ILE A 592 -21.04 -16.43 5.53
C ILE A 592 -21.72 -17.30 6.57
N THR A 593 -22.76 -18.06 6.19
CA THR A 593 -23.56 -18.86 7.15
C THR A 593 -23.49 -20.38 6.94
N ASN A 594 -22.90 -20.85 5.85
CA ASN A 594 -22.82 -22.28 5.55
C ASN A 594 -21.60 -22.65 4.70
N ILE A 595 -21.40 -23.96 4.50
CA ILE A 595 -20.27 -24.52 3.77
C ILE A 595 -20.27 -24.22 2.25
N LYS A 596 -21.38 -23.73 1.70
CA LYS A 596 -21.48 -23.34 0.29
C LYS A 596 -20.91 -21.94 0.05
N GLY A 597 -20.65 -21.18 1.12
CA GLY A 597 -20.18 -19.80 1.00
C GLY A 597 -21.31 -18.80 0.83
N ASP A 598 -22.53 -19.12 1.28
CA ASP A 598 -23.67 -18.20 1.14
C ASP A 598 -23.49 -16.98 2.03
N PHE A 599 -23.51 -15.80 1.40
CA PHE A 599 -23.50 -14.51 2.05
C PHE A 599 -24.82 -14.26 2.79
N VAL A 600 -24.72 -13.45 3.84
CA VAL A 600 -25.81 -13.23 4.79
C VAL A 600 -26.35 -11.81 4.66
N LEU A 601 -27.67 -11.66 4.69
CA LEU A 601 -28.33 -10.37 4.84
C LEU A 601 -28.46 -10.01 6.32
N GLU A 602 -28.14 -8.77 6.67
CA GLU A 602 -28.51 -8.17 7.96
C GLU A 602 -29.97 -7.68 7.90
N ASP A 603 -30.35 -7.10 6.77
CA ASP A 603 -31.72 -6.71 6.41
C ASP A 603 -31.92 -6.92 4.91
N LYS A 604 -33.16 -6.82 4.43
CA LYS A 604 -33.61 -7.00 3.04
C LYS A 604 -32.69 -6.36 1.99
N TYR A 605 -32.10 -5.20 2.30
CA TYR A 605 -31.24 -4.41 1.42
C TYR A 605 -29.86 -4.12 2.03
N LYS A 606 -29.34 -5.00 2.89
CA LYS A 606 -28.02 -4.81 3.53
C LYS A 606 -27.33 -6.14 3.77
N LEU A 607 -26.11 -6.32 3.24
CA LEU A 607 -25.27 -7.45 3.58
C LEU A 607 -24.79 -7.31 5.03
N LEU A 608 -24.91 -8.40 5.77
CA LEU A 608 -24.20 -8.56 7.03
C LEU A 608 -22.71 -8.63 6.69
N SER A 609 -21.97 -7.59 7.04
CA SER A 609 -20.53 -7.51 6.80
C SER A 609 -19.80 -7.41 8.14
N LYS A 610 -18.58 -7.95 8.20
CA LYS A 610 -17.76 -7.97 9.42
C LYS A 610 -16.32 -7.56 9.08
N PRO A 611 -15.56 -7.02 10.06
CA PRO A 611 -14.15 -6.77 9.86
C PRO A 611 -13.39 -8.06 9.52
N HIS A 612 -12.51 -7.97 8.52
CA HIS A 612 -11.63 -9.05 8.08
C HIS A 612 -10.44 -9.28 9.03
N GLY A 613 -10.25 -8.41 10.02
CA GLY A 613 -9.17 -8.50 10.99
C GLY A 613 -8.03 -7.54 10.68
N HIS A 614 -7.11 -7.40 11.64
CA HIS A 614 -6.08 -6.38 11.56
C HIS A 614 -4.95 -6.70 10.56
N GLY A 615 -4.95 -7.88 9.93
CA GLY A 615 -4.06 -8.19 8.80
C GLY A 615 -4.30 -7.32 7.57
N ASP A 616 -5.48 -6.70 7.44
CA ASP A 616 -5.81 -5.75 6.37
C ASP A 616 -4.86 -4.56 6.28
N VAL A 617 -4.15 -4.24 7.37
CA VAL A 617 -3.12 -3.19 7.37
C VAL A 617 -2.12 -3.38 6.24
N HIS A 618 -1.77 -4.63 5.91
CA HIS A 618 -0.85 -4.98 4.83
C HIS A 618 -1.46 -4.78 3.45
N VAL A 619 -2.74 -5.16 3.29
CA VAL A 619 -3.52 -4.91 2.06
C VAL A 619 -3.60 -3.41 1.80
N LEU A 620 -3.91 -2.61 2.81
CA LEU A 620 -4.04 -1.15 2.70
C LEU A 620 -2.69 -0.48 2.36
N ILE A 621 -1.61 -0.87 3.03
CA ILE A 621 -0.25 -0.36 2.74
C ILE A 621 0.15 -0.67 1.29
N SER A 622 -0.17 -1.88 0.80
CA SER A 622 0.06 -2.29 -0.59
C SER A 622 -0.80 -1.50 -1.57
N LYS A 623 -2.12 -1.45 -1.34
CA LYS A 623 -3.14 -0.78 -2.17
C LYS A 623 -2.80 0.69 -2.39
N TYR A 624 -2.38 1.39 -1.35
CA TYR A 624 -2.05 2.82 -1.42
C TYR A 624 -0.59 3.12 -1.75
N GLY A 625 0.23 2.09 -1.97
CA GLY A 625 1.65 2.27 -2.33
C GLY A 625 2.50 2.91 -1.22
N LEU A 626 2.05 2.90 0.03
CA LEU A 626 2.74 3.54 1.16
C LEU A 626 4.16 2.99 1.34
N ILE A 627 4.32 1.67 1.16
CA ILE A 627 5.64 1.05 1.25
C ILE A 627 6.64 1.63 0.24
N ASN A 628 6.18 1.97 -0.97
CA ASN A 628 7.02 2.58 -2.00
C ASN A 628 7.36 4.03 -1.66
N GLU A 629 6.40 4.78 -1.09
CA GLU A 629 6.63 6.13 -0.58
C GLU A 629 7.69 6.13 0.53
N TRP A 630 7.61 5.18 1.47
CA TRP A 630 8.55 5.06 2.59
C TRP A 630 9.95 4.65 2.13
N ILE A 631 10.07 3.66 1.24
CA ILE A 631 11.36 3.27 0.67
C ILE A 631 12.00 4.44 -0.09
N LYS A 632 11.22 5.16 -0.90
CA LYS A 632 11.69 6.33 -1.67
C LYS A 632 12.16 7.46 -0.75
N SER A 633 11.56 7.61 0.43
CA SER A 633 11.97 8.58 1.45
C SER A 633 13.09 8.07 2.38
N GLY A 634 13.76 6.98 2.02
CA GLY A 634 14.92 6.45 2.76
C GLY A 634 14.56 5.62 3.98
N LYS A 635 13.28 5.27 4.18
CA LYS A 635 12.85 4.44 5.31
C LYS A 635 13.20 2.99 5.03
N LYS A 636 14.07 2.44 5.87
CA LYS A 636 14.52 1.06 5.85
C LYS A 636 13.61 0.14 6.69
N TYR A 637 12.94 0.65 7.71
CA TYR A 637 12.11 -0.15 8.62
C TYR A 637 10.71 0.44 8.79
N THR A 638 9.73 -0.42 9.04
CA THR A 638 8.39 -0.04 9.52
C THR A 638 8.15 -0.71 10.87
N VAL A 639 7.70 0.04 11.87
CA VAL A 639 7.24 -0.51 13.15
C VAL A 639 5.73 -0.46 13.25
N PHE A 640 5.13 -1.57 13.68
CA PHE A 640 3.69 -1.65 13.96
C PHE A 640 3.44 -1.55 15.46
N ILE A 641 2.47 -0.74 15.87
CA ILE A 641 2.06 -0.55 17.27
C ILE A 641 0.53 -0.62 17.40
N GLN A 642 0.04 -0.86 18.62
CA GLN A 642 -1.39 -1.00 18.95
C GLN A 642 -1.95 0.26 19.65
N ASP A 643 -3.27 0.38 19.65
CA ASP A 643 -4.08 1.53 20.11
C ASP A 643 -3.85 2.03 21.56
N THR A 644 -3.74 1.13 22.56
CA THR A 644 -3.78 1.51 23.99
C THR A 644 -2.59 0.99 24.81
N ASN A 645 -1.42 0.85 24.21
CA ASN A 645 -0.17 0.58 24.94
C ASN A 645 0.73 1.82 24.92
N GLY A 646 0.57 2.74 25.88
CA GLY A 646 1.30 4.03 25.90
C GLY A 646 2.81 3.85 26.13
N GLN A 647 3.19 2.79 26.83
CA GLN A 647 4.56 2.47 27.19
C GLN A 647 5.37 1.87 26.02
N VAL A 648 4.72 1.48 24.91
CA VAL A 648 5.39 0.90 23.74
C VAL A 648 6.52 1.76 23.19
N LEU A 649 6.38 3.09 23.30
CA LEU A 649 7.36 4.07 22.84
C LEU A 649 8.74 3.88 23.48
N ASN A 650 8.80 3.33 24.69
CA ASN A 650 10.05 3.07 25.39
C ASN A 650 10.88 1.98 24.68
N ALA A 651 10.24 1.08 23.93
CA ALA A 651 10.92 0.00 23.20
C ALA A 651 11.35 0.37 21.77
N ILE A 652 10.94 1.52 21.25
CA ILE A 652 11.07 1.83 19.80
C ILE A 652 12.52 2.06 19.40
N LEU A 653 13.26 2.94 20.10
CA LEU A 653 14.64 3.27 19.73
C LEU A 653 15.59 2.08 19.91
N SER A 654 15.48 1.39 21.03
CA SER A 654 16.28 0.20 21.34
C SER A 654 15.93 -0.99 20.44
N GLY A 655 14.64 -1.21 20.15
CA GLY A 655 14.17 -2.19 19.18
C GLY A 655 14.66 -1.91 17.76
N LEU A 656 14.61 -0.66 17.31
CA LEU A 656 15.17 -0.22 16.02
C LEU A 656 16.67 -0.51 15.93
N LYS A 657 17.43 -0.14 16.98
CA LYS A 657 18.88 -0.36 16.99
C LYS A 657 19.25 -1.83 16.86
N ILE A 658 18.57 -2.71 17.61
CA ILE A 658 18.81 -4.16 17.54
C ILE A 658 18.46 -4.69 16.15
N THR A 659 17.36 -4.21 15.57
CA THR A 659 16.93 -4.60 14.21
C THR A 659 17.99 -4.26 13.16
N ASP A 660 18.54 -3.04 13.21
CA ASP A 660 19.57 -2.60 12.26
C ASP A 660 20.91 -3.31 12.49
N GLU A 661 21.33 -3.44 13.74
CA GLU A 661 22.61 -4.09 14.10
C GLU A 661 22.68 -5.55 13.68
N LYS A 662 21.59 -6.29 13.88
CA LYS A 662 21.51 -7.71 13.53
C LYS A 662 21.15 -7.95 12.06
N GLY A 663 20.80 -6.90 11.30
CA GLY A 663 20.36 -7.00 9.92
C GLY A 663 19.12 -7.88 9.77
N LEU A 664 18.13 -7.68 10.64
CA LEU A 664 16.91 -8.49 10.69
C LEU A 664 15.93 -8.07 9.62
N GLY A 665 15.25 -9.06 9.04
CA GLY A 665 14.08 -8.83 8.19
C GLY A 665 12.82 -8.57 8.99
N LEU A 666 12.66 -9.23 10.14
CA LEU A 666 11.57 -9.00 11.08
C LEU A 666 12.07 -9.13 12.53
N ASN A 667 11.57 -8.29 13.42
CA ASN A 667 11.90 -8.33 14.84
C ASN A 667 10.65 -8.16 15.70
N PHE A 668 10.28 -9.19 16.45
CA PHE A 668 9.19 -9.13 17.43
C PHE A 668 9.66 -8.48 18.73
N ILE A 669 8.90 -7.50 19.21
CA ILE A 669 9.05 -6.95 20.55
C ILE A 669 8.15 -7.73 21.51
N THR A 670 8.76 -8.32 22.53
CA THR A 670 8.09 -9.23 23.47
C THR A 670 8.39 -8.88 24.93
N VAL A 671 7.64 -9.52 25.81
CA VAL A 671 7.84 -9.49 27.27
C VAL A 671 7.76 -10.91 27.84
N PRO A 672 8.29 -11.14 29.06
CA PRO A 672 8.08 -12.39 29.77
C PRO A 672 6.60 -12.75 29.88
N ARG A 673 6.29 -14.01 29.58
CA ARG A 673 4.95 -14.58 29.61
C ARG A 673 4.83 -15.57 30.75
N ASP A 674 3.73 -15.59 31.47
CA ASP A 674 3.46 -16.66 32.43
C ASP A 674 3.01 -17.92 31.68
N ALA A 675 3.40 -19.11 32.16
CA ALA A 675 2.95 -20.35 31.56
C ALA A 675 1.41 -20.46 31.63
N GLY A 676 0.77 -20.74 30.50
CA GLY A 676 -0.69 -20.72 30.37
C GLY A 676 -1.33 -19.32 30.29
N GLU A 677 -0.55 -18.23 30.25
CA GLU A 677 -1.09 -16.88 30.06
C GLU A 677 -1.86 -16.82 28.72
N ALA A 678 -3.05 -16.19 28.76
CA ALA A 678 -3.92 -15.99 27.59
C ALA A 678 -3.38 -14.87 26.67
N ALA A 679 -2.17 -15.08 26.17
CA ALA A 679 -1.44 -14.24 25.24
C ALA A 679 -0.69 -15.14 24.25
N GLY A 680 -0.72 -14.78 22.96
CA GLY A 680 0.05 -15.49 21.93
C GLY A 680 1.53 -15.51 22.27
N ALA A 681 2.22 -16.58 21.87
CA ALA A 681 3.62 -16.80 22.17
C ALA A 681 4.45 -16.82 20.88
N ILE A 682 5.62 -16.18 20.90
CA ILE A 682 6.54 -16.26 19.77
C ILE A 682 7.33 -17.57 19.88
N THR A 683 7.25 -18.40 18.86
CA THR A 683 7.91 -19.71 18.78
C THR A 683 8.72 -19.83 17.50
N ARG A 684 9.67 -20.77 17.45
CA ARG A 684 10.32 -21.24 16.22
C ARG A 684 9.75 -22.61 15.84
N LEU A 685 9.08 -22.72 14.71
CA LEU A 685 8.45 -23.95 14.25
C LEU A 685 9.39 -24.77 13.35
N GLU A 686 9.83 -25.92 13.85
CA GLU A 686 10.68 -26.89 13.13
C GLU A 686 9.87 -27.93 12.34
N PRO A 687 10.41 -28.50 11.24
CA PRO A 687 11.74 -28.24 10.67
C PRO A 687 11.80 -27.01 9.75
N LYS A 688 10.69 -26.26 9.61
CA LYS A 688 10.60 -25.11 8.71
C LYS A 688 11.46 -23.91 9.16
N GLY A 689 11.86 -23.84 10.43
CA GLY A 689 12.67 -22.74 10.95
C GLY A 689 11.93 -21.40 11.04
N ILE A 690 10.59 -21.41 10.98
CA ILE A 690 9.77 -20.18 10.94
C ILE A 690 9.61 -19.65 12.36
N VAL A 691 9.98 -18.40 12.61
CA VAL A 691 9.70 -17.73 13.88
C VAL A 691 8.40 -16.94 13.75
N CYS A 692 7.35 -17.36 14.44
CA CYS A 692 6.03 -16.73 14.34
C CYS A 692 5.27 -16.78 15.66
N ASN A 693 4.16 -16.05 15.70
CA ASN A 693 3.18 -16.15 16.76
C ASN A 693 2.41 -17.48 16.67
N VAL A 694 2.23 -18.13 17.81
CA VAL A 694 1.29 -19.24 18.01
C VAL A 694 0.33 -18.81 19.10
N GLU A 695 -0.97 -18.85 18.81
CA GLU A 695 -1.99 -18.41 19.76
C GLU A 695 -2.02 -19.31 21.00
N TYR A 696 -2.36 -18.74 22.15
CA TYR A 696 -2.31 -19.45 23.44
C TYR A 696 -3.16 -20.72 23.48
N ASN A 697 -4.29 -20.74 22.75
CA ASN A 697 -5.18 -21.88 22.62
C ASN A 697 -4.63 -23.00 21.72
N GLN A 698 -3.63 -22.70 20.90
CA GLN A 698 -2.94 -23.65 20.02
C GLN A 698 -1.60 -24.11 20.60
N LEU A 699 -0.92 -23.25 21.34
CA LEU A 699 0.42 -23.50 21.87
C LEU A 699 0.49 -24.75 22.75
N ASP A 700 -0.38 -24.87 23.75
CA ASP A 700 -0.34 -25.97 24.71
C ASP A 700 -0.64 -27.34 24.06
N PRO A 701 -1.68 -27.48 23.20
CA PRO A 701 -1.84 -28.68 22.37
C PRO A 701 -0.61 -29.00 21.53
N LEU A 702 -0.05 -28.00 20.84
CA LEU A 702 1.09 -28.19 19.96
C LEU A 702 2.36 -28.64 20.72
N LEU A 703 2.57 -28.12 21.93
CA LEU A 703 3.68 -28.54 22.81
C LEU A 703 3.50 -29.98 23.31
N LYS A 704 2.28 -30.37 23.70
CA LYS A 704 1.97 -31.73 24.17
C LYS A 704 2.13 -32.78 23.08
N GLU A 705 1.76 -32.45 21.85
CA GLU A 705 1.93 -33.32 20.68
C GLU A 705 3.39 -33.42 20.23
N SER A 706 4.23 -32.45 20.60
CA SER A 706 5.65 -32.44 20.26
C SER A 706 6.45 -33.54 20.99
N LYS A 707 7.68 -33.81 20.50
CA LYS A 707 8.62 -34.78 21.10
C LYS A 707 8.92 -34.54 22.60
N LYS A 708 8.61 -33.36 23.12
CA LYS A 708 8.84 -33.00 24.53
C LYS A 708 7.72 -33.50 25.45
N GLY A 709 6.51 -33.78 24.92
CA GLY A 709 5.37 -34.34 25.68
C GLY A 709 4.85 -33.50 26.86
N MET A 710 5.44 -32.33 27.09
CA MET A 710 5.07 -31.38 28.15
C MET A 710 4.31 -30.22 27.50
N GLY A 711 3.28 -29.71 28.19
CA GLY A 711 2.58 -28.50 27.77
C GLY A 711 3.42 -27.23 27.95
N ASP A 712 2.76 -26.08 27.96
CA ASP A 712 3.42 -24.81 28.28
C ASP A 712 3.79 -24.77 29.76
N VAL A 713 5.07 -24.97 30.08
CA VAL A 713 5.60 -25.07 31.44
C VAL A 713 6.61 -23.95 31.69
N ALA A 714 6.55 -23.37 32.90
CA ALA A 714 7.48 -22.35 33.31
C ALA A 714 8.92 -22.90 33.38
N ASP A 715 9.87 -22.14 32.85
CA ASP A 715 11.29 -22.41 32.98
C ASP A 715 11.71 -22.32 34.47
N PRO A 716 12.43 -23.32 35.01
CA PRO A 716 12.77 -23.36 36.44
C PRO A 716 13.67 -22.21 36.93
N VAL A 717 14.40 -21.54 36.04
CA VAL A 717 15.32 -20.45 36.40
C VAL A 717 14.58 -19.12 36.44
N THR A 718 13.79 -18.84 35.42
CA THR A 718 13.09 -17.56 35.27
C THR A 718 11.71 -17.54 35.90
N GLY A 719 11.10 -18.71 36.14
CA GLY A 719 9.71 -18.84 36.58
C GLY A 719 8.68 -18.41 35.54
N LYS A 720 9.09 -18.23 34.28
CA LYS A 720 8.28 -17.74 33.15
C LYS A 720 8.23 -18.77 32.04
N SER A 721 7.24 -18.69 31.15
CA SER A 721 7.23 -19.50 29.93
C SER A 721 8.50 -19.18 29.12
N PRO A 722 9.20 -20.19 28.57
CA PRO A 722 10.34 -19.96 27.68
C PRO A 722 9.93 -19.34 26.34
N TYR A 723 8.63 -19.30 26.04
CA TYR A 723 8.06 -18.68 24.86
C TYR A 723 7.48 -17.30 25.24
N PRO A 724 8.13 -16.19 24.81
CA PRO A 724 7.76 -14.86 25.27
C PRO A 724 6.45 -14.37 24.61
N ALA A 725 5.78 -13.45 25.29
CA ALA A 725 4.46 -12.97 24.87
C ALA A 725 4.58 -12.04 23.66
N ASN A 726 3.77 -12.31 22.63
CA ASN A 726 3.61 -11.43 21.50
C ASN A 726 2.80 -10.18 21.90
N LEU A 727 3.37 -9.00 21.68
CA LEU A 727 2.70 -7.72 21.94
C LEU A 727 1.93 -7.16 20.73
N ASN A 728 2.01 -7.83 19.57
CA ASN A 728 1.69 -7.27 18.26
C ASN A 728 2.44 -5.94 18.00
N VAL A 729 3.71 -5.93 18.39
CA VAL A 729 4.67 -4.86 18.12
C VAL A 729 5.87 -5.49 17.45
N TYR A 730 6.15 -5.10 16.20
CA TYR A 730 7.29 -5.63 15.47
C TYR A 730 7.84 -4.62 14.47
N PHE A 731 9.13 -4.75 14.20
CA PHE A 731 9.79 -4.08 13.07
C PHE A 731 9.86 -5.02 11.88
N ILE A 732 9.69 -4.50 10.68
CA ILE A 732 9.97 -5.20 9.42
C ILE A 732 10.86 -4.34 8.53
N GLU A 733 11.82 -4.95 7.86
CA GLU A 733 12.67 -4.27 6.87
C GLU A 733 11.86 -4.04 5.59
N ASN A 734 11.85 -2.80 5.08
CA ASN A 734 10.93 -2.36 4.05
C ASN A 734 11.19 -3.04 2.69
N GLY A 735 12.43 -3.40 2.36
CA GLY A 735 12.76 -4.19 1.17
C GLY A 735 12.15 -5.59 1.21
N ILE A 736 12.25 -6.29 2.35
CA ILE A 736 11.60 -7.58 2.60
C ILE A 736 10.08 -7.41 2.63
N TYR A 737 9.58 -6.39 3.35
CA TYR A 737 8.16 -6.11 3.45
C TYR A 737 7.54 -5.89 2.07
N LYS A 738 8.18 -5.08 1.23
CA LYS A 738 7.73 -4.85 -0.16
C LYS A 738 7.66 -6.15 -0.95
N LYS A 739 8.65 -7.05 -0.84
CA LYS A 739 8.62 -8.36 -1.52
C LYS A 739 7.41 -9.19 -1.10
N VAL A 740 7.11 -9.21 0.20
CA VAL A 740 5.92 -9.90 0.73
C VAL A 740 4.65 -9.28 0.16
N LEU A 741 4.52 -7.94 0.22
CA LEU A 741 3.36 -7.24 -0.33
C LEU A 741 3.20 -7.43 -1.84
N ASP A 742 4.28 -7.44 -2.61
CA ASP A 742 4.24 -7.67 -4.06
C ASP A 742 3.76 -9.10 -4.39
N MET A 743 4.22 -10.07 -3.59
CA MET A 743 3.91 -11.50 -3.72
C MET A 743 2.47 -11.82 -3.32
N THR A 744 1.99 -11.28 -2.19
CA THR A 744 0.67 -11.63 -1.64
C THR A 744 -0.40 -10.58 -1.87
N LYS A 745 -0.05 -9.45 -2.47
CA LYS A 745 -0.90 -8.23 -2.51
C LYS A 745 -1.32 -7.73 -1.13
N GLY A 746 -0.58 -8.10 -0.09
CA GLY A 746 -0.89 -7.78 1.30
C GLY A 746 -1.84 -8.76 1.98
N ILE A 747 -2.33 -9.80 1.28
CA ILE A 747 -3.11 -10.86 1.92
C ILE A 747 -2.19 -11.66 2.85
N MET A 748 -2.57 -11.75 4.12
CA MET A 748 -1.96 -12.61 5.12
C MET A 748 -2.68 -13.97 5.16
N PRO A 749 -2.09 -15.02 5.76
CA PRO A 749 -2.82 -16.25 6.03
C PRO A 749 -4.19 -15.99 6.68
N GLU A 750 -5.23 -16.55 6.08
CA GLU A 750 -6.61 -16.41 6.53
C GLU A 750 -7.03 -17.61 7.36
N PHE A 751 -7.88 -17.37 8.35
CA PHE A 751 -8.54 -18.41 9.13
C PHE A 751 -10.03 -18.10 9.31
N ALA A 752 -10.80 -19.09 9.74
CA ALA A 752 -12.20 -18.90 10.11
C ALA A 752 -12.49 -19.61 11.43
N ASN A 753 -13.33 -19.01 12.26
CA ASN A 753 -13.78 -19.60 13.53
C ASN A 753 -15.32 -19.74 13.56
N PRO A 754 -15.90 -20.64 12.73
CA PRO A 754 -17.35 -20.84 12.69
C PRO A 754 -17.88 -21.38 14.02
N LYS A 755 -18.91 -20.73 14.57
CA LYS A 755 -19.66 -21.24 15.72
C LYS A 755 -20.81 -22.11 15.24
N PHE A 756 -20.61 -23.42 15.22
CA PHE A 756 -21.60 -24.39 14.74
C PHE A 756 -22.86 -24.39 15.60
N THR A 757 -24.03 -24.52 14.95
CA THR A 757 -25.34 -24.55 15.62
C THR A 757 -25.66 -25.89 16.26
N ASP A 758 -25.05 -26.96 15.73
CA ASP A 758 -25.25 -28.34 16.16
C ASP A 758 -24.07 -29.24 15.75
N ALA A 759 -24.11 -30.51 16.14
CA ALA A 759 -23.04 -31.48 15.89
C ALA A 759 -22.89 -31.88 14.41
N SER A 760 -23.83 -31.55 13.51
CA SER A 760 -23.71 -31.86 12.08
C SER A 760 -22.66 -31.02 11.37
N LYS A 761 -22.27 -29.88 11.97
CA LYS A 761 -21.32 -28.90 11.42
C LYS A 761 -21.70 -28.37 10.01
N THR A 762 -22.98 -28.47 9.62
CA THR A 762 -23.47 -28.04 8.28
C THR A 762 -23.92 -26.59 8.23
N SER A 763 -24.34 -26.04 9.37
CA SER A 763 -24.71 -24.63 9.56
C SER A 763 -23.99 -24.05 10.78
N PHE A 764 -23.72 -22.75 10.73
CA PHE A 764 -23.05 -22.02 11.79
C PHE A 764 -23.58 -20.60 11.88
N GLN A 765 -23.45 -19.98 13.06
CA GLN A 765 -23.70 -18.55 13.20
C GLN A 765 -22.85 -17.79 12.18
N PRO A 766 -23.38 -16.73 11.54
CA PRO A 766 -22.67 -16.00 10.50
C PRO A 766 -21.22 -15.68 10.89
N THR A 767 -20.28 -16.21 10.12
CA THR A 767 -18.83 -16.07 10.31
C THR A 767 -18.22 -15.27 9.16
N ARG A 768 -16.91 -15.05 9.18
CA ARG A 768 -16.13 -14.42 8.11
C ARG A 768 -14.71 -14.96 8.12
N LEU A 769 -13.95 -14.73 7.05
CA LEU A 769 -12.50 -14.92 7.11
C LEU A 769 -11.86 -13.85 7.98
N GLU A 770 -10.82 -14.24 8.71
CA GLU A 770 -10.03 -13.37 9.56
C GLU A 770 -8.56 -13.44 9.18
N THR A 771 -7.86 -12.32 9.31
CA THR A 771 -6.40 -12.22 9.12
C THR A 771 -5.74 -11.54 10.31
N MET A 772 -4.51 -11.97 10.60
CA MET A 772 -3.67 -11.42 11.65
C MET A 772 -2.46 -10.68 11.05
N MET A 773 -2.08 -9.54 11.64
CA MET A 773 -0.97 -8.72 11.13
C MET A 773 0.39 -9.37 11.43
N GLN A 774 0.48 -10.15 12.51
CA GLN A 774 1.70 -10.83 12.91
C GLN A 774 2.00 -12.06 12.04
N ASP A 775 1.00 -12.57 11.30
CA ASP A 775 1.16 -13.75 10.44
C ASP A 775 1.98 -13.45 9.18
N ILE A 776 2.34 -12.17 8.96
CA ILE A 776 3.37 -11.78 7.99
C ILE A 776 4.69 -12.55 8.20
N ALA A 777 4.98 -12.96 9.43
CA ALA A 777 6.15 -13.77 9.76
C ALA A 777 6.14 -15.16 9.11
N MET A 778 4.96 -15.70 8.76
CA MET A 778 4.81 -17.02 8.12
C MET A 778 5.07 -16.99 6.60
N ILE A 779 5.14 -15.80 6.00
CA ILE A 779 5.23 -15.60 4.55
C ILE A 779 6.48 -14.81 4.14
N LEU A 780 7.43 -14.63 5.05
CA LEU A 780 8.69 -13.98 4.74
C LEU A 780 9.46 -14.78 3.67
N PRO A 781 10.19 -14.12 2.74
CA PRO A 781 11.04 -14.80 1.78
C PRO A 781 12.05 -15.72 2.47
N GLU A 782 12.38 -16.85 1.83
CA GLU A 782 13.36 -17.80 2.35
C GLU A 782 14.69 -17.11 2.68
N GLY A 783 15.29 -17.47 3.82
CA GLY A 783 16.52 -16.86 4.34
C GLY A 783 16.33 -15.53 5.08
N SER A 784 15.09 -15.02 5.21
CA SER A 784 14.80 -13.85 6.04
C SER A 784 15.14 -14.12 7.51
N LYS A 785 15.92 -13.23 8.12
CA LYS A 785 16.30 -13.32 9.53
C LYS A 785 15.19 -12.75 10.41
N VAL A 786 14.65 -13.56 11.30
CA VAL A 786 13.67 -13.16 12.30
C VAL A 786 14.29 -13.25 13.68
N ALA A 787 14.13 -12.24 14.52
CA ALA A 787 14.52 -12.30 15.92
C ALA A 787 13.43 -11.85 16.87
N VAL A 788 13.71 -12.06 18.16
CA VAL A 788 12.85 -11.67 19.27
C VAL A 788 13.66 -10.79 20.23
N VAL A 789 13.14 -9.61 20.55
CA VAL A 789 13.67 -8.74 21.60
C VAL A 789 12.71 -8.74 22.77
N ASN A 790 13.19 -9.26 23.90
CA ASN A 790 12.39 -9.46 25.09
C ASN A 790 12.78 -8.48 26.21
N TYR A 791 11.81 -7.72 26.71
CA TYR A 791 12.01 -6.74 27.79
C TYR A 791 11.58 -7.33 29.12
N ALA A 792 12.52 -7.48 30.05
CA ALA A 792 12.27 -8.11 31.35
C ALA A 792 11.26 -7.33 32.20
N ASP A 793 11.32 -5.99 32.21
CA ASP A 793 10.28 -5.16 32.84
C ASP A 793 9.05 -5.06 31.93
N LYS A 794 8.16 -6.04 32.04
CA LYS A 794 6.92 -6.15 31.24
C LYS A 794 6.13 -4.84 31.21
N ARG A 795 5.94 -4.16 32.36
CA ARG A 795 5.09 -2.97 32.46
C ARG A 795 5.78 -1.67 32.02
N ALA A 796 7.10 -1.69 31.87
CA ALA A 796 7.83 -0.57 31.27
C ALA A 796 7.59 -0.42 29.76
N VAL A 797 7.13 -1.47 29.07
CA VAL A 797 6.89 -1.46 27.62
C VAL A 797 5.50 -1.97 27.20
N PHE A 798 4.79 -2.66 28.09
CA PHE A 798 3.50 -3.29 27.82
C PHE A 798 2.51 -3.14 28.98
N SER A 799 1.65 -2.14 28.88
CA SER A 799 0.46 -2.03 29.75
C SER A 799 -0.77 -1.64 28.91
N PRO A 800 -1.35 -2.61 28.17
CA PRO A 800 -2.52 -2.33 27.34
C PRO A 800 -3.76 -2.12 28.19
N VAL A 801 -4.72 -1.34 27.67
CA VAL A 801 -6.05 -1.23 28.26
C VAL A 801 -7.11 -1.84 27.35
N LYS A 802 -7.70 -2.95 27.80
CA LYS A 802 -8.64 -3.74 26.98
C LYS A 802 -9.85 -4.32 27.71
N ASN A 803 -9.88 -4.27 29.05
CA ASN A 803 -10.95 -4.87 29.86
C ASN A 803 -11.75 -3.81 30.63
N SER A 804 -13.06 -4.00 30.73
CA SER A 804 -13.95 -3.31 31.68
C SER A 804 -13.75 -3.84 33.10
N PHE A 805 -14.41 -3.22 34.09
CA PHE A 805 -14.42 -3.70 35.47
C PHE A 805 -14.82 -5.17 35.61
N SER A 806 -15.86 -5.62 34.91
CA SER A 806 -16.36 -6.99 35.01
C SER A 806 -15.39 -8.01 34.42
N GLU A 807 -14.75 -7.69 33.29
CA GLU A 807 -13.74 -8.54 32.66
C GLU A 807 -12.44 -8.55 33.47
N ALA A 808 -12.05 -7.40 34.03
CA ALA A 808 -10.91 -7.27 34.93
C ALA A 808 -11.09 -8.12 36.20
N GLU A 809 -12.29 -8.11 36.80
CA GLU A 809 -12.61 -8.95 37.97
C GLU A 809 -12.46 -10.45 37.66
N LYS A 810 -12.91 -10.91 36.48
CA LYS A 810 -12.73 -12.31 36.04
C LYS A 810 -11.25 -12.67 35.90
N LYS A 811 -10.44 -11.76 35.37
CA LYS A 811 -8.98 -11.96 35.28
C LYS A 811 -8.34 -12.07 36.65
N ILE A 812 -8.66 -11.18 37.57
CA ILE A 812 -8.13 -11.20 38.95
C ILE A 812 -8.45 -12.53 39.63
N LYS A 813 -9.70 -13.01 39.51
CA LYS A 813 -10.14 -14.30 40.09
C LYS A 813 -9.36 -15.51 39.54
N THR A 814 -8.78 -15.39 38.35
CA THR A 814 -7.96 -16.43 37.71
C THR A 814 -6.45 -16.16 37.86
N GLY A 815 -6.06 -15.20 38.71
CA GLY A 815 -4.66 -14.83 38.94
C GLY A 815 -4.01 -14.03 37.81
N ASN A 816 -4.80 -13.56 36.83
CA ASN A 816 -4.31 -12.81 35.68
C ASN A 816 -4.32 -11.29 35.92
N TYR A 817 -3.40 -10.58 35.26
CA TYR A 817 -3.34 -9.12 35.35
C TYR A 817 -4.59 -8.46 34.74
N PRO A 818 -5.15 -7.39 35.36
CA PRO A 818 -6.41 -6.80 34.93
C PRO A 818 -6.43 -6.21 33.50
N ASP A 819 -5.34 -5.63 33.01
CA ASP A 819 -5.27 -4.85 31.75
C ASP A 819 -6.45 -3.85 31.61
N HIS A 820 -6.72 -3.14 32.70
CA HIS A 820 -7.79 -2.16 32.90
C HIS A 820 -7.22 -0.73 32.95
N MET A 821 -8.05 0.31 32.83
CA MET A 821 -7.57 1.71 32.85
C MET A 821 -6.80 2.08 34.10
N ALA A 822 -7.26 1.65 35.28
CA ALA A 822 -6.59 1.90 36.55
C ALA A 822 -5.17 1.28 36.62
N THR A 823 -5.02 0.05 36.11
CA THR A 823 -3.70 -0.59 36.01
C THR A 823 -2.81 0.06 34.97
N GLY A 824 -3.34 0.41 33.79
CA GLY A 824 -2.57 1.07 32.73
C GLY A 824 -2.01 2.43 33.14
N GLU A 825 -2.83 3.25 33.82
CA GLU A 825 -2.41 4.56 34.34
C GLU A 825 -1.42 4.44 35.50
N SER A 826 -1.66 3.54 36.46
CA SER A 826 -0.72 3.34 37.57
C SER A 826 0.63 2.77 37.10
N ASP A 827 0.65 1.88 36.11
CA ASP A 827 1.88 1.39 35.48
C ASP A 827 2.66 2.51 34.80
N TYR A 828 1.98 3.46 34.16
CA TYR A 828 2.61 4.63 33.56
C TYR A 828 3.30 5.50 34.62
N TYR A 829 2.62 5.81 35.72
CA TYR A 829 3.23 6.55 36.84
C TYR A 829 4.38 5.78 37.47
N LYS A 830 4.22 4.46 37.69
CA LYS A 830 5.24 3.60 38.29
C LYS A 830 6.52 3.58 37.47
N TYR A 831 6.44 3.49 36.14
CA TYR A 831 7.61 3.55 35.28
C TYR A 831 8.37 4.88 35.46
N ASN A 832 7.67 6.01 35.51
CA ASN A 832 8.31 7.31 35.71
C ASN A 832 8.92 7.46 37.11
N ARG A 833 8.28 6.87 38.15
CA ARG A 833 8.88 6.77 39.50
C ARG A 833 10.18 5.98 39.49
N LYS A 834 10.24 4.85 38.77
CA LYS A 834 11.48 4.08 38.60
C LYS A 834 12.59 4.94 38.00
N LEU A 835 12.30 5.73 36.97
CA LEU A 835 13.30 6.58 36.33
C LEU A 835 13.88 7.64 37.28
N ILE A 836 13.03 8.32 38.07
CA ILE A 836 13.54 9.31 39.04
C ILE A 836 14.25 8.65 40.23
N ALA A 837 13.83 7.44 40.63
CA ALA A 837 14.54 6.65 41.64
C ALA A 837 15.96 6.31 41.17
N PHE A 838 16.10 5.87 39.92
CA PHE A 838 17.40 5.62 39.29
C PHE A 838 18.24 6.89 39.11
N ALA A 839 17.60 8.07 39.06
CA ALA A 839 18.27 9.37 39.06
C ALA A 839 18.70 9.84 40.48
N GLY A 840 18.43 9.03 41.51
CA GLY A 840 18.81 9.31 42.90
C GLY A 840 17.78 10.08 43.72
N MET A 841 16.58 10.33 43.19
CA MET A 841 15.48 10.91 43.96
C MET A 841 14.85 9.85 44.87
N GLN A 842 14.63 10.17 46.13
CA GLN A 842 13.97 9.28 47.08
C GLN A 842 12.47 9.23 46.77
N VAL A 843 11.99 8.07 46.32
CA VAL A 843 10.58 7.81 45.99
C VAL A 843 10.23 6.37 46.32
N ASP A 844 9.01 6.15 46.78
CA ASP A 844 8.46 4.80 46.91
C ASP A 844 8.03 4.28 45.53
N VAL A 845 8.67 3.22 45.06
CA VAL A 845 8.35 2.59 43.77
C VAL A 845 7.32 1.46 43.93
N GLU A 846 7.36 0.75 45.06
CA GLU A 846 6.59 -0.45 45.35
C GLU A 846 5.56 -0.13 46.45
N GLU A 847 4.45 0.48 46.03
CA GLU A 847 3.52 1.16 46.94
C GLU A 847 2.39 0.23 47.47
N SER A 848 1.55 0.80 48.35
CA SER A 848 0.31 0.20 48.82
C SER A 848 -0.71 -0.02 47.68
N GLU A 849 -1.37 -1.18 47.70
CA GLU A 849 -2.47 -1.49 46.79
C GLU A 849 -3.71 -0.64 47.15
N ALA A 850 -4.21 0.13 46.18
CA ALA A 850 -5.55 0.68 46.20
C ALA A 850 -6.46 -0.08 45.23
N ARG A 851 -7.77 0.08 45.39
CA ARG A 851 -8.76 -0.59 44.53
C ARG A 851 -9.76 0.39 43.94
N ALA A 852 -9.78 0.46 42.61
CA ALA A 852 -10.78 1.21 41.88
C ALA A 852 -12.13 0.50 42.04
N GLN A 853 -13.12 1.24 42.54
CA GLN A 853 -14.46 0.75 42.88
C GLN A 853 -14.45 -0.51 43.77
N GLY A 854 -13.40 -0.70 44.58
CA GLY A 854 -13.21 -1.91 45.39
C GLY A 854 -12.87 -3.19 44.61
N ILE A 855 -12.75 -3.10 43.27
CA ILE A 855 -12.63 -4.27 42.39
C ILE A 855 -11.20 -4.40 41.84
N VAL A 856 -10.73 -3.38 41.12
CA VAL A 856 -9.49 -3.47 40.32
C VAL A 856 -8.32 -2.92 41.13
N PRO A 857 -7.28 -3.74 41.44
CA PRO A 857 -6.11 -3.27 42.16
C PRO A 857 -5.24 -2.38 41.27
N TYR A 858 -4.63 -1.36 41.87
CA TYR A 858 -3.65 -0.49 41.22
C TYR A 858 -2.66 0.05 42.27
N SER A 859 -1.47 0.46 41.82
CA SER A 859 -0.44 1.04 42.70
C SER A 859 -0.82 2.48 43.05
N GLU A 860 -1.05 2.75 44.34
CA GLU A 860 -1.35 4.10 44.83
C GLU A 860 -0.10 4.78 45.39
N GLY A 861 0.33 5.83 44.70
CA GLY A 861 1.30 6.78 45.24
C GLY A 861 1.67 7.87 44.24
N ALA A 862 2.95 8.23 44.15
CA ALA A 862 3.35 9.52 43.57
C ALA A 862 3.06 9.55 42.07
N LYS A 863 2.28 10.52 41.61
CA LYS A 863 1.92 10.64 40.19
C LYS A 863 3.01 11.41 39.46
N VAL A 864 3.95 10.70 38.85
CA VAL A 864 5.06 11.29 38.10
C VAL A 864 4.75 11.21 36.62
N VAL A 865 4.69 12.37 35.95
CA VAL A 865 4.34 12.48 34.53
C VAL A 865 5.34 13.36 33.81
N PHE A 866 5.83 12.86 32.68
CA PHE A 866 6.72 13.59 31.79
C PHE A 866 6.05 13.77 30.43
N TYR A 867 6.01 15.03 29.96
CA TYR A 867 5.76 15.28 28.55
C TYR A 867 6.94 14.76 27.73
N ARG A 868 6.71 14.30 26.49
CA ARG A 868 7.81 13.84 25.63
C ARG A 868 8.74 14.97 25.19
N SER A 869 8.35 16.23 25.39
CA SER A 869 9.25 17.37 25.26
C SER A 869 10.38 17.38 26.31
N PHE A 870 10.19 16.73 27.47
CA PHE A 870 11.21 16.63 28.52
C PHE A 870 12.27 15.58 28.23
N PHE A 871 11.91 14.46 27.60
CA PHE A 871 12.83 13.34 27.37
C PHE A 871 12.53 12.58 26.09
N THR A 872 13.59 12.11 25.43
CA THR A 872 13.52 11.20 24.28
C THR A 872 14.03 9.81 24.66
N THR A 873 15.01 9.73 25.57
CA THR A 873 15.61 8.51 26.09
C THR A 873 15.53 8.45 27.61
N ALA A 874 15.67 7.27 28.21
CA ALA A 874 15.71 7.13 29.66
C ALA A 874 16.91 7.89 30.28
N ASP A 875 18.04 7.95 29.56
CA ASP A 875 19.24 8.68 30.01
C ASP A 875 19.04 10.21 30.07
N ASP A 876 18.13 10.77 29.27
CA ASP A 876 17.76 12.17 29.39
C ASP A 876 17.16 12.48 30.77
N VAL A 877 16.34 11.57 31.32
CA VAL A 877 15.76 11.75 32.65
C VAL A 877 16.84 11.65 33.72
N LEU A 878 17.68 10.62 33.63
CA LEU A 878 18.77 10.35 34.59
C LEU A 878 19.82 11.46 34.64
N SER A 879 20.06 12.16 33.52
CA SER A 879 21.02 13.26 33.45
C SER A 879 20.45 14.59 33.96
N LYS A 880 19.11 14.75 33.96
CA LYS A 880 18.40 15.99 34.32
C LYS A 880 17.93 16.04 35.76
N ILE A 881 17.77 14.89 36.43
CA ILE A 881 17.32 14.81 37.82
C ILE A 881 18.46 14.28 38.68
N LYS A 882 18.70 14.91 39.83
CA LYS A 882 19.74 14.51 40.79
C LYS A 882 19.25 14.74 42.21
N GLY A 883 19.13 13.68 43.00
CA GLY A 883 18.77 13.78 44.42
C GLY A 883 17.35 14.31 44.68
N GLY A 884 17.07 14.66 45.93
CA GLY A 884 15.75 15.11 46.39
C GLY A 884 14.81 14.00 46.85
N SER A 885 13.56 14.33 47.11
CA SER A 885 12.53 13.39 47.58
C SER A 885 11.14 13.74 47.07
N ILE A 886 10.28 12.73 46.93
CA ILE A 886 8.86 12.92 46.59
C ILE A 886 7.98 11.97 47.42
N SER A 887 6.96 12.51 48.07
CA SER A 887 6.04 11.72 48.91
C SER A 887 4.94 11.01 48.10
N ASN A 888 4.34 9.94 48.64
CA ASN A 888 3.34 9.13 47.91
C ASN A 888 2.08 9.92 47.51
N LYS A 889 1.70 10.97 48.26
CA LYS A 889 0.56 11.83 47.87
C LYS A 889 0.89 12.84 46.76
N SER A 890 2.16 12.97 46.40
CA SER A 890 2.63 14.04 45.53
C SER A 890 2.34 13.80 44.05
N THR A 891 2.31 14.90 43.30
CA THR A 891 2.24 14.88 41.83
C THR A 891 3.38 15.70 41.26
N LEU A 892 4.11 15.16 40.29
CA LEU A 892 5.17 15.85 39.58
C LEU A 892 4.88 15.80 38.09
N VAL A 893 4.72 16.97 37.46
CA VAL A 893 4.56 17.10 36.01
C VAL A 893 5.71 17.93 35.47
N ILE A 894 6.42 17.40 34.46
CA ILE A 894 7.52 18.13 33.80
C ILE A 894 7.32 18.16 32.28
N GLY A 895 7.27 19.38 31.73
CA GLY A 895 7.32 19.66 30.30
C GLY A 895 8.41 20.68 29.97
N GLY A 896 9.06 20.46 28.82
CA GLY A 896 10.14 21.31 28.31
C GLY A 896 11.50 20.63 28.30
N LYS A 897 12.28 20.88 27.24
CA LYS A 897 13.51 20.14 26.94
C LYS A 897 14.62 20.35 27.96
N ASN A 898 14.81 21.58 28.42
CA ASN A 898 15.95 22.00 29.23
C ASN A 898 15.55 22.29 30.68
N VAL A 899 14.89 21.33 31.32
CA VAL A 899 14.52 21.39 32.74
C VAL A 899 15.46 20.49 33.54
N TYR A 900 16.03 21.02 34.63
CA TYR A 900 16.98 20.31 35.48
C TYR A 900 16.57 20.44 36.95
N LEU A 901 16.54 19.34 37.68
CA LEU A 901 16.17 19.27 39.10
C LEU A 901 17.36 18.72 39.90
N GLU A 902 17.79 19.48 40.90
CA GLU A 902 18.87 19.11 41.83
C GLU A 902 18.36 19.31 43.27
N ASP A 903 18.30 18.22 44.06
CA ASP A 903 17.87 18.22 45.46
C ASP A 903 16.50 18.89 45.70
N VAL A 904 15.49 18.49 44.92
CA VAL A 904 14.13 19.01 45.02
C VAL A 904 13.28 18.09 45.92
N ASP A 905 12.68 18.65 46.96
CA ASP A 905 11.78 17.93 47.89
C ASP A 905 10.32 18.29 47.61
N ILE A 906 9.48 17.28 47.37
CA ILE A 906 8.08 17.46 46.97
C ILE A 906 7.18 16.71 47.95
N ASP A 907 6.40 17.47 48.73
CA ASP A 907 5.29 17.00 49.53
C ASP A 907 3.99 17.72 49.12
N GLY A 908 3.46 17.37 47.95
CA GLY A 908 2.33 18.03 47.29
C GLY A 908 2.44 17.95 45.77
N SER A 909 1.81 18.88 45.04
CA SER A 909 1.86 18.92 43.58
C SER A 909 2.81 20.01 43.06
N LEU A 910 3.71 19.64 42.15
CA LEU A 910 4.61 20.53 41.40
C LEU A 910 4.43 20.31 39.90
N ILE A 911 4.11 21.38 39.19
CA ILE A 911 3.91 21.40 37.73
C ILE A 911 4.94 22.34 37.13
N ILE A 912 5.74 21.85 36.20
CA ILE A 912 6.78 22.60 35.50
C ILE A 912 6.50 22.55 34.01
N ASN A 913 6.28 23.71 33.40
CA ASN A 913 6.13 23.87 31.96
C ASN A 913 7.14 24.90 31.45
N VAL A 914 7.96 24.51 30.47
CA VAL A 914 9.01 25.37 29.92
C VAL A 914 8.95 25.35 28.40
N VAL A 915 8.78 26.53 27.80
CA VAL A 915 8.73 26.73 26.34
C VAL A 915 10.07 26.37 25.66
N ALA A 916 10.02 26.11 24.35
CA ALA A 916 11.22 25.97 23.54
C ALA A 916 12.14 27.21 23.65
N GLY A 917 13.45 27.01 23.70
CA GLY A 917 14.45 28.09 23.88
C GLY A 917 14.63 28.56 25.33
N ALA A 918 13.81 28.09 26.27
CA ALA A 918 14.03 28.34 27.69
C ALA A 918 14.78 27.18 28.37
N THR A 919 15.57 27.52 29.39
CA THR A 919 16.25 26.57 30.28
C THR A 919 15.90 26.89 31.72
N LEU A 920 15.50 25.89 32.50
CA LEU A 920 15.18 26.02 33.92
C LEU A 920 16.07 25.11 34.76
N LYS A 921 16.77 25.70 35.74
CA LYS A 921 17.47 24.96 36.80
C LYS A 921 16.75 25.13 38.13
N VAL A 922 16.28 24.02 38.70
CA VAL A 922 15.62 23.96 40.01
C VAL A 922 16.61 23.34 41.00
N LYS A 923 17.04 24.10 42.01
CA LYS A 923 18.02 23.61 42.98
C LYS A 923 17.58 23.84 44.43
N GLY A 924 17.51 22.77 45.22
CA GLY A 924 17.18 22.85 46.65
C GLY A 924 15.74 23.30 46.95
N LEU A 925 14.84 23.25 45.96
CA LEU A 925 13.46 23.70 46.10
C LEU A 925 12.68 22.74 46.99
N LYS A 926 11.96 23.27 47.98
CA LYS A 926 11.00 22.52 48.78
C LYS A 926 9.58 22.94 48.42
N VAL A 927 8.73 21.97 48.09
CA VAL A 927 7.32 22.17 47.74
C VAL A 927 6.47 21.47 48.78
N GLN A 928 5.63 22.24 49.47
CA GLN A 928 4.64 21.71 50.41
C GLN A 928 3.27 22.31 50.09
N ASN A 929 2.29 21.46 49.78
CA ASN A 929 0.90 21.85 49.57
C ASN A 929 -0.03 20.63 49.75
N GLU A 930 -1.35 20.83 49.62
CA GLU A 930 -2.33 19.75 49.81
C GLU A 930 -2.25 18.65 48.73
N GLY A 931 -1.59 18.92 47.60
CA GLY A 931 -1.42 17.96 46.52
C GLY A 931 -2.71 17.68 45.77
N TRP A 932 -2.69 16.60 44.99
CA TRP A 932 -3.85 16.11 44.23
C TRP A 932 -4.18 14.69 44.67
N GLU A 933 -5.45 14.33 44.61
CA GLU A 933 -5.97 13.07 45.14
C GLU A 933 -6.90 12.38 44.14
N PHE A 934 -6.79 11.06 44.01
CA PHE A 934 -7.80 10.25 43.34
C PHE A 934 -8.94 9.94 44.30
N VAL A 935 -10.13 10.43 43.96
CA VAL A 935 -11.36 10.20 44.71
C VAL A 935 -12.23 9.23 43.94
N GLN A 936 -12.65 8.14 44.58
CA GLN A 936 -13.55 7.16 43.97
C GLN A 936 -14.85 7.83 43.53
N LEU A 937 -15.35 7.47 42.35
CA LEU A 937 -16.67 7.90 41.92
C LEU A 937 -17.74 7.25 42.81
N THR A 938 -18.77 8.02 43.18
CA THR A 938 -19.94 7.46 43.87
C THR A 938 -20.75 6.59 42.93
N GLN A 939 -21.62 5.72 43.47
CA GLN A 939 -22.51 4.92 42.62
C GLN A 939 -23.45 5.79 41.76
N GLU A 940 -23.86 6.95 42.28
CA GLU A 940 -24.64 7.95 41.54
C GLU A 940 -23.82 8.52 40.36
N GLU A 941 -22.55 8.85 40.58
CA GLU A 941 -21.66 9.33 39.52
C GLU A 941 -21.34 8.25 38.47
N MET A 942 -21.21 6.99 38.89
CA MET A 942 -20.94 5.86 37.99
C MET A 942 -22.07 5.64 36.96
N VAL A 943 -23.33 5.88 37.35
CA VAL A 943 -24.50 5.72 36.47
C VAL A 943 -24.97 7.03 35.83
N SER A 944 -24.52 8.18 36.34
CA SER A 944 -24.93 9.49 35.82
C SER A 944 -24.47 9.69 34.38
N PRO A 945 -25.35 10.15 33.45
CA PRO A 945 -24.94 10.50 32.09
C PRO A 945 -23.97 11.68 32.05
N ASP A 946 -23.95 12.54 33.08
CA ASP A 946 -23.11 13.74 33.14
C ASP A 946 -21.65 13.45 33.49
N THR A 947 -21.37 12.27 34.08
CA THR A 947 -19.99 11.86 34.38
C THR A 947 -19.32 11.36 33.09
N PRO A 948 -18.17 11.95 32.69
CA PRO A 948 -17.43 11.50 31.52
C PRO A 948 -17.10 10.01 31.56
N GLU A 949 -17.28 9.33 30.44
CA GLU A 949 -17.07 7.87 30.36
C GLU A 949 -15.64 7.46 30.69
N TYR A 950 -14.63 8.28 30.32
CA TYR A 950 -13.23 7.98 30.63
C TYR A 950 -12.95 7.98 32.15
N LEU A 951 -13.77 8.66 32.96
CA LEU A 951 -13.72 8.57 34.43
C LEU A 951 -14.45 7.31 34.91
N LYS A 952 -15.61 6.98 34.33
CA LYS A 952 -16.37 5.76 34.68
C LYS A 952 -15.57 4.50 34.47
N ILE A 953 -14.86 4.36 33.36
CA ILE A 953 -13.99 3.20 33.07
C ILE A 953 -12.75 3.15 33.98
N ARG A 954 -12.42 4.23 34.70
CA ARG A 954 -11.37 4.25 35.74
C ARG A 954 -11.93 3.96 37.12
N GLY A 955 -13.13 4.45 37.41
CA GLY A 955 -13.80 4.36 38.70
C GLY A 955 -13.41 5.45 39.70
N TYR A 956 -12.63 6.45 39.29
CA TYR A 956 -12.21 7.56 40.14
C TYR A 956 -11.99 8.81 39.31
N LYS A 957 -12.00 9.96 39.98
CA LYS A 957 -11.67 11.28 39.45
C LYS A 957 -10.51 11.90 40.21
N LEU A 958 -9.80 12.81 39.56
CA LEU A 958 -8.71 13.55 40.19
C LEU A 958 -9.24 14.86 40.79
N VAL A 959 -8.96 15.09 42.07
CA VAL A 959 -9.29 16.34 42.78
C VAL A 959 -8.00 17.10 43.07
N LYS A 960 -7.91 18.33 42.56
CA LYS A 960 -6.73 19.20 42.71
C LYS A 960 -6.90 20.09 43.94
N LYS A 961 -6.27 19.75 45.08
CA LYS A 961 -6.43 20.48 46.36
C LYS A 961 -5.38 21.57 46.56
N GLY A 962 -4.16 21.37 46.07
CA GLY A 962 -3.11 22.39 46.09
C GLY A 962 -2.01 22.09 45.07
N GLN A 963 -1.34 23.13 44.58
CA GLN A 963 -0.25 22.98 43.60
C GLN A 963 0.70 24.17 43.58
N LYS A 964 1.96 23.92 43.23
CA LYS A 964 2.91 24.94 42.78
C LYS A 964 3.12 24.78 41.28
N VAL A 965 2.93 25.87 40.53
CA VAL A 965 3.15 25.90 39.08
C VAL A 965 4.36 26.78 38.77
N ILE A 966 5.29 26.25 37.98
CA ILE A 966 6.40 26.99 37.38
C ILE A 966 6.15 26.97 35.87
N ASP A 967 5.73 28.10 35.33
CA ASP A 967 5.38 28.23 33.93
C ASP A 967 6.24 29.31 33.26
N ILE A 968 7.08 28.88 32.31
CA ILE A 968 8.01 29.75 31.58
C ILE A 968 7.58 29.80 30.12
N GLN A 969 7.00 30.94 29.74
CA GLN A 969 6.44 31.21 28.42
C GLN A 969 7.39 31.99 27.49
N GLU A 970 8.52 32.46 28.02
CA GLU A 970 9.54 33.21 27.27
C GLU A 970 10.86 32.43 27.19
N PRO A 971 11.57 32.47 26.06
CA PRO A 971 12.95 32.00 25.97
C PRO A 971 13.88 32.69 26.96
N GLY A 972 14.94 31.99 27.38
CA GLY A 972 15.94 32.49 28.33
C GLY A 972 16.43 31.47 29.34
N LYS A 973 17.34 31.89 30.22
CA LYS A 973 17.89 31.04 31.30
C LYS A 973 17.24 31.43 32.62
N TYR A 974 16.64 30.45 33.28
CA TYR A 974 15.89 30.62 34.52
C TYR A 974 16.46 29.72 35.61
N GLU A 975 16.45 30.21 36.83
CA GLU A 975 16.80 29.44 38.01
C GLU A 975 15.75 29.64 39.11
N ILE A 976 15.56 28.60 39.92
CA ILE A 976 14.79 28.67 41.16
C ILE A 976 15.59 27.93 42.23
N GLY A 977 15.89 28.65 43.31
CA GLY A 977 16.66 28.12 44.44
C GLY A 977 15.76 27.64 45.58
N SER A 978 16.38 27.40 46.73
CA SER A 978 15.67 27.09 47.98
C SER A 978 14.78 28.22 48.50
N ASP A 979 14.99 29.45 48.03
CA ASP A 979 14.12 30.60 48.30
C ASP A 979 12.76 30.50 47.58
N GLY A 980 12.63 29.58 46.61
CA GLY A 980 11.41 29.34 45.86
C GLY A 980 11.03 30.45 44.89
N VAL A 981 11.94 31.40 44.62
CA VAL A 981 11.74 32.54 43.72
C VAL A 981 12.31 32.23 42.35
N LEU A 982 11.49 32.38 41.31
CA LEU A 982 11.93 32.25 39.92
C LEU A 982 12.76 33.47 39.51
N LYS A 983 14.00 33.27 39.09
CA LYS A 983 14.92 34.31 38.63
C LYS A 983 15.27 34.08 37.16
N LYS A 984 15.05 35.09 36.33
CA LYS A 984 15.62 35.14 34.97
C LYS A 984 17.09 35.54 35.10
N THR A 985 18.00 34.64 34.78
CA THR A 985 19.44 34.91 34.80
C THR A 985 19.79 35.67 33.52
N ASN A 986 19.97 36.98 33.64
CA ASN A 986 20.53 37.77 32.56
C ASN A 986 21.96 37.29 32.30
N VAL A 987 22.26 36.88 31.08
CA VAL A 987 23.65 36.77 30.63
C VAL A 987 24.18 38.19 30.63
N ASN A 988 24.81 38.60 31.72
CA ASN A 988 25.43 39.91 31.82
C ASN A 988 26.73 39.87 31.01
N LEU A 989 26.62 40.08 29.69
CA LEU A 989 27.76 40.18 28.76
C LEU A 989 28.78 41.24 29.20
N ALA A 990 28.38 42.20 30.05
CA ALA A 990 29.21 43.30 30.53
C ALA A 990 30.30 42.92 31.54
N SER A 991 30.24 41.75 32.19
CA SER A 991 31.25 41.35 33.22
C SER A 991 32.31 40.37 32.70
N ASN A 992 32.26 39.99 31.43
CA ASN A 992 33.23 39.06 30.86
C ASN A 992 34.56 39.79 30.61
N ALA A 993 35.46 39.74 31.59
CA ALA A 993 36.77 40.40 31.56
C ALA A 993 37.63 39.97 30.35
N GLY A 994 37.37 38.80 29.76
CA GLY A 994 37.99 38.35 28.51
C GLY A 994 37.48 39.11 27.28
N LEU A 995 36.19 39.49 27.26
CA LEU A 995 35.56 40.24 26.17
C LEU A 995 36.02 41.70 26.19
N GLN A 996 36.13 42.34 27.37
CA GLN A 996 36.68 43.69 27.47
C GLN A 996 38.14 43.79 27.02
N LYS A 997 38.95 42.75 27.29
CA LYS A 997 40.36 42.70 26.86
C LYS A 997 40.50 42.49 25.33
N SER A 998 39.56 41.75 24.74
CA SER A 998 39.49 41.53 23.29
C SER A 998 38.95 42.76 22.53
N LEU A 999 37.93 43.43 23.08
CA LEU A 999 37.34 44.64 22.50
C LEU A 999 38.28 45.85 22.56
N ALA A 1000 39.09 45.98 23.62
CA ALA A 1000 40.06 47.07 23.76
C ALA A 1000 41.31 46.92 22.87
N SER A 1001 41.55 45.74 22.29
CA SER A 1001 42.74 45.45 21.47
C SER A 1001 42.46 45.34 19.98
N ASN A 1002 41.19 45.41 19.55
CA ASN A 1002 40.81 45.19 18.16
C ASN A 1002 39.61 46.06 17.77
N GLU A 1003 39.87 47.22 17.15
CA GLU A 1003 38.89 48.23 16.73
C GLU A 1003 37.74 47.63 15.88
N ALA A 1004 38.01 46.58 15.11
CA ALA A 1004 37.02 45.88 14.30
C ALA A 1004 35.98 45.10 15.13
N LEU A 1005 36.38 44.52 16.28
CA LEU A 1005 35.46 43.80 17.17
C LEU A 1005 34.61 44.76 18.01
N GLY A 1006 35.16 45.93 18.37
CA GLY A 1006 34.42 47.01 19.02
C GLY A 1006 33.22 47.48 18.20
N ASN A 1007 33.40 47.61 16.88
CA ASN A 1007 32.32 47.99 15.97
C ASN A 1007 31.28 46.87 15.80
N ILE A 1008 31.67 45.59 15.78
CA ILE A 1008 30.74 44.46 15.66
C ILE A 1008 29.85 44.32 16.92
N ALA A 1009 30.42 44.51 18.11
CA ALA A 1009 29.65 44.54 19.35
C ALA A 1009 28.67 45.74 19.40
N ALA A 1010 29.08 46.90 18.88
CA ALA A 1010 28.20 48.06 18.76
C ALA A 1010 27.04 47.84 17.78
N TYR A 1011 27.27 47.14 16.66
CA TYR A 1011 26.19 46.74 15.73
C TYR A 1011 25.22 45.75 16.37
N TYR A 1012 25.71 44.77 17.12
CA TYR A 1012 24.85 43.80 17.81
C TYR A 1012 23.99 44.47 18.89
N SER A 1013 24.59 45.30 19.76
CA SER A 1013 23.84 46.11 20.74
C SER A 1013 22.88 47.10 20.08
N TYR A 1014 23.19 47.63 18.89
CA TYR A 1014 22.29 48.46 18.11
C TYR A 1014 21.07 47.67 17.60
N PHE A 1015 21.26 46.49 17.01
CA PHE A 1015 20.17 45.63 16.54
C PHE A 1015 19.27 45.14 17.69
N GLU A 1016 19.87 44.79 18.82
CA GLU A 1016 19.16 44.40 20.04
C GLU A 1016 18.36 45.58 20.63
N SER A 1017 18.96 46.79 20.68
CA SER A 1017 18.26 48.01 21.14
C SER A 1017 17.10 48.45 20.23
N LYS A 1018 17.09 47.99 18.98
CA LYS A 1018 16.06 48.28 17.97
C LYS A 1018 15.10 47.12 17.71
N ASN A 1019 15.27 45.99 18.42
CA ASN A 1019 14.46 44.79 18.27
C ASN A 1019 14.46 44.25 16.81
N ILE A 1020 15.60 44.37 16.13
CA ILE A 1020 15.78 43.93 14.74
C ILE A 1020 16.35 42.51 14.76
N VAL A 1021 15.54 41.53 14.33
CA VAL A 1021 15.93 40.12 14.19
C VAL A 1021 16.39 39.87 12.75
N LEU A 1022 17.58 39.31 12.57
CA LEU A 1022 18.14 38.97 11.25
C LEU A 1022 17.65 37.59 10.81
N THR A 1023 17.10 37.47 9.60
CA THR A 1023 16.67 36.17 9.07
C THR A 1023 17.85 35.32 8.59
N TYR A 1024 17.66 34.00 8.46
CA TYR A 1024 18.70 33.06 7.99
C TYR A 1024 19.36 33.53 6.68
N ASP A 1025 18.56 34.05 5.75
CA ASP A 1025 19.03 34.57 4.47
C ASP A 1025 19.88 35.85 4.62
N GLN A 1026 19.59 36.69 5.61
CA GLN A 1026 20.35 37.93 5.89
C GLN A 1026 21.69 37.66 6.58
N VAL A 1027 21.78 36.58 7.36
CA VAL A 1027 23.04 36.11 7.96
C VAL A 1027 24.02 35.65 6.88
N GLY A 1028 23.52 35.11 5.76
CA GLY A 1028 24.32 34.66 4.62
C GLY A 1028 25.19 35.75 4.00
N PHE A 1029 24.74 37.01 4.05
CA PHE A 1029 25.43 38.18 3.47
C PHE A 1029 26.42 38.87 4.43
N LEU A 1030 26.56 38.38 5.67
CA LEU A 1030 27.54 38.92 6.61
C LEU A 1030 28.96 38.44 6.25
N PRO A 1031 29.99 39.29 6.36
CA PRO A 1031 31.39 38.87 6.22
C PRO A 1031 31.72 37.69 7.15
N GLU A 1032 32.52 36.72 6.68
CA GLU A 1032 32.85 35.48 7.42
C GLU A 1032 33.43 35.73 8.82
N ARG A 1033 34.12 36.85 9.02
CA ARG A 1033 34.65 37.25 10.34
C ARG A 1033 33.55 37.58 11.36
N ILE A 1034 32.41 38.09 10.88
CA ILE A 1034 31.22 38.38 11.69
C ILE A 1034 30.43 37.10 11.97
N LYS A 1035 30.28 36.22 10.96
CA LYS A 1035 29.68 34.89 11.15
C LYS A 1035 30.46 34.07 12.17
N GLY A 1036 31.78 34.08 12.11
CA GLY A 1036 32.65 33.40 13.08
C GLY A 1036 32.55 33.95 14.51
N TYR A 1037 32.26 35.25 14.67
CA TYR A 1037 32.01 35.86 15.99
C TYR A 1037 30.61 35.54 16.52
N LEU A 1038 29.58 35.61 15.67
CA LEU A 1038 28.19 35.29 16.03
C LEU A 1038 27.99 33.80 16.32
N ALA A 1039 28.70 32.91 15.63
CA ALA A 1039 28.70 31.47 15.88
C ALA A 1039 29.30 31.08 17.25
N GLN A 1040 30.04 31.99 17.90
CA GLN A 1040 30.59 31.80 19.25
C GLN A 1040 29.67 32.31 20.36
N GLN A 1041 28.52 32.93 20.01
CA GLN A 1041 27.53 33.39 20.96
C GLN A 1041 26.38 32.37 21.05
N ASP A 1042 26.20 31.78 22.23
CA ASP A 1042 25.25 30.68 22.46
C ASP A 1042 23.78 31.03 22.12
N SER A 1043 23.39 32.31 22.12
CA SER A 1043 22.03 32.77 21.78
C SER A 1043 21.76 32.87 20.27
N PHE A 1044 22.80 33.03 19.44
CA PHE A 1044 22.63 33.31 18.02
C PHE A 1044 22.08 32.11 17.21
N ILE A 1045 22.48 30.90 17.60
CA ILE A 1045 21.99 29.67 16.97
C ILE A 1045 20.53 29.37 17.37
N ASP A 1046 20.08 29.87 18.51
CA ASP A 1046 18.71 29.67 19.00
C ASP A 1046 17.75 30.72 18.43
N ASP A 1047 18.19 31.97 18.25
CA ASP A 1047 17.39 33.04 17.61
C ASP A 1047 17.17 32.81 16.10
N LEU A 1048 18.13 32.16 15.42
CA LEU A 1048 18.01 31.73 14.02
C LEU A 1048 16.93 30.67 13.78
N LYS A 1049 16.42 30.02 14.84
CA LYS A 1049 15.52 28.86 14.75
C LYS A 1049 14.06 29.18 15.10
N SER A 1050 13.73 30.39 15.55
CA SER A 1050 12.35 30.74 15.92
C SER A 1050 11.67 31.60 14.85
N ASP A 1051 10.83 30.95 14.02
CA ASP A 1051 9.95 31.59 13.02
C ASP A 1051 8.85 32.45 13.68
N LYS A 1052 9.20 33.60 14.27
CA LYS A 1052 8.21 34.58 14.77
C LYS A 1052 8.55 36.00 14.33
N ILE A 1053 7.80 36.47 13.33
CA ILE A 1053 6.98 37.71 13.28
C ILE A 1053 6.87 38.14 11.80
N SER A 1054 5.80 37.72 11.11
CA SER A 1054 5.50 38.15 9.73
C SER A 1054 4.76 39.51 9.64
N GLY A 1055 4.63 40.26 10.73
CA GLY A 1055 3.81 41.48 10.78
C GLY A 1055 4.56 42.83 10.76
N LYS A 1056 5.90 42.85 10.91
CA LYS A 1056 6.67 44.11 11.05
C LYS A 1056 7.82 44.27 10.02
N LEU A 1057 7.85 43.40 9.02
CA LEU A 1057 8.98 43.31 8.07
C LEU A 1057 9.02 44.44 7.01
N GLN A 1058 7.93 45.20 6.83
CA GLN A 1058 7.90 46.31 5.86
C GLN A 1058 8.57 47.59 6.40
N ASP A 1059 8.38 47.91 7.68
CA ASP A 1059 8.92 49.16 8.25
C ASP A 1059 10.44 49.08 8.47
N ALA A 1060 10.97 47.89 8.82
CA ALA A 1060 12.41 47.66 8.97
C ALA A 1060 13.16 47.71 7.63
N LYS A 1061 12.54 47.24 6.53
CA LYS A 1061 13.11 47.35 5.18
C LYS A 1061 13.31 48.80 4.76
N PHE A 1062 12.39 49.70 5.15
CA PHE A 1062 12.45 51.11 4.77
C PHE A 1062 13.55 51.88 5.51
N GLU A 1063 13.75 51.61 6.81
CA GLU A 1063 14.81 52.27 7.60
C GLU A 1063 16.22 51.70 7.33
N ILE A 1064 16.34 50.40 7.03
CA ILE A 1064 17.62 49.79 6.58
C ILE A 1064 18.03 50.33 5.20
N ALA A 1065 17.08 50.48 4.28
CA ALA A 1065 17.34 51.10 2.97
C ALA A 1065 17.78 52.57 3.11
N LYS A 1066 17.20 53.31 4.05
CA LYS A 1066 17.55 54.71 4.35
C LYS A 1066 18.94 54.86 4.97
N ALA A 1067 19.31 53.95 5.88
CA ALA A 1067 20.65 53.90 6.48
C ALA A 1067 21.73 53.49 5.45
N GLY A 1068 21.42 52.55 4.55
CA GLY A 1068 22.30 52.16 3.44
C GLY A 1068 22.49 53.27 2.40
N LEU A 1069 21.42 53.99 2.05
CA LEU A 1069 21.47 55.15 1.15
C LEU A 1069 22.26 56.33 1.72
N GLN A 1070 22.26 56.51 3.04
CA GLN A 1070 23.06 57.54 3.70
C GLN A 1070 24.57 57.20 3.67
N GLY A 1071 24.94 55.92 3.78
CA GLY A 1071 26.32 55.45 3.67
C GLY A 1071 26.89 55.43 2.25
N ILE A 1072 26.04 55.29 1.22
CA ILE A 1072 26.46 55.29 -0.19
C ILE A 1072 26.78 56.72 -0.71
N LYS A 1073 26.22 57.77 -0.10
CA LYS A 1073 26.53 59.17 -0.48
C LYS A 1073 27.98 59.60 -0.19
N ASP A 1074 28.71 58.85 0.64
CA ASP A 1074 30.11 59.15 0.97
C ASP A 1074 31.13 58.41 0.09
N VAL A 1075 30.70 57.44 -0.71
CA VAL A 1075 31.56 56.62 -1.59
C VAL A 1075 32.15 57.40 -2.80
N PRO A 1076 31.49 58.42 -3.39
CA PRO A 1076 32.08 59.17 -4.51
C PRO A 1076 33.32 59.99 -4.14
N SER A 1077 33.64 60.16 -2.86
CA SER A 1077 34.80 60.95 -2.42
C SER A 1077 36.14 60.20 -2.48
N LYS A 1078 36.15 58.89 -2.75
CA LYS A 1078 37.38 58.07 -2.85
C LYS A 1078 37.72 57.56 -4.25
N ILE A 1079 36.89 57.83 -5.26
CA ILE A 1079 37.11 57.37 -6.66
C ILE A 1079 37.85 58.41 -7.53
N ASN A 1080 38.24 59.57 -6.97
CA ASN A 1080 39.00 60.60 -7.70
C ASN A 1080 40.50 60.64 -7.36
N TYR A 1081 41.10 59.47 -7.17
CA TYR A 1081 42.57 59.34 -7.10
C TYR A 1081 42.96 57.94 -7.56
N VAL A 1082 42.92 57.68 -8.87
CA VAL A 1082 43.91 56.91 -9.66
C VAL A 1082 43.38 56.92 -11.10
N ASP A 1083 43.65 57.99 -11.83
CA ASP A 1083 43.87 57.90 -13.27
C ASP A 1083 45.17 58.65 -13.55
N LYS A 1084 45.99 58.08 -14.44
CA LYS A 1084 47.35 58.47 -14.82
C LYS A 1084 48.48 57.94 -13.92
N ASN A 1085 48.64 56.62 -13.92
CA ASN A 1085 49.81 55.96 -14.51
C ASN A 1085 49.85 54.50 -14.03
N GLU A 1086 49.86 53.58 -15.00
CA GLU A 1086 50.19 52.15 -14.90
C GLU A 1086 49.99 51.46 -13.55
N ASP A 1087 48.77 50.97 -13.29
CA ASP A 1087 48.55 49.69 -12.63
C ASP A 1087 47.14 49.17 -12.99
N LYS A 1088 47.07 47.91 -13.43
CA LYS A 1088 45.81 47.24 -13.79
C LYS A 1088 44.98 47.01 -12.53
N MET A 1089 43.65 47.25 -12.60
CA MET A 1089 42.68 46.82 -11.58
C MET A 1089 42.95 45.36 -11.20
N SER A 1090 43.02 45.06 -9.91
CA SER A 1090 43.21 43.69 -9.44
C SER A 1090 41.94 42.87 -9.69
N MET A 1091 42.07 41.53 -9.81
CA MET A 1091 40.92 40.63 -9.92
C MET A 1091 39.99 40.72 -8.70
N GLU A 1092 40.48 41.16 -7.54
CA GLU A 1092 39.68 41.38 -6.34
C GLU A 1092 38.80 42.64 -6.45
N ASP A 1093 39.30 43.70 -7.09
CA ASP A 1093 38.51 44.91 -7.34
C ASP A 1093 37.41 44.65 -8.38
N TYR A 1094 37.71 43.84 -9.40
CA TYR A 1094 36.71 43.40 -10.39
C TYR A 1094 35.64 42.51 -9.75
N ALA A 1095 36.04 41.62 -8.83
CA ALA A 1095 35.11 40.77 -8.08
C ALA A 1095 34.21 41.57 -7.11
N GLN A 1096 34.72 42.65 -6.50
CA GLN A 1096 33.90 43.51 -5.64
C GLN A 1096 32.87 44.31 -6.44
N VAL A 1097 33.24 44.88 -7.60
CA VAL A 1097 32.31 45.59 -8.48
C VAL A 1097 31.27 44.61 -9.07
N PHE A 1098 31.68 43.39 -9.43
CA PHE A 1098 30.78 42.35 -9.91
C PHE A 1098 29.82 41.86 -8.82
N ASN A 1099 30.27 41.69 -7.57
CA ASN A 1099 29.42 41.29 -6.44
C ASN A 1099 28.43 42.39 -6.05
N LEU A 1100 28.81 43.67 -6.16
CA LEU A 1100 27.91 44.81 -5.98
C LEU A 1100 26.83 44.87 -7.07
N ALA A 1101 27.20 44.60 -8.33
CA ALA A 1101 26.24 44.49 -9.43
C ALA A 1101 25.33 43.26 -9.30
N LEU A 1102 25.85 42.13 -8.80
CA LEU A 1102 25.07 40.91 -8.54
C LEU A 1102 24.08 41.10 -7.38
N ALA A 1103 24.48 41.81 -6.33
CA ALA A 1103 23.60 42.18 -5.22
C ALA A 1103 22.48 43.12 -5.67
N GLN A 1104 22.77 44.05 -6.58
CA GLN A 1104 21.76 44.92 -7.18
C GLN A 1104 20.80 44.15 -8.11
N ALA A 1105 21.29 43.15 -8.85
CA ALA A 1105 20.46 42.27 -9.67
C ALA A 1105 19.60 41.30 -8.83
N GLN A 1106 20.11 40.80 -7.69
CA GLN A 1106 19.40 39.87 -6.80
C GLN A 1106 18.27 40.52 -5.99
N ILE A 1107 18.32 41.84 -5.77
CA ILE A 1107 17.25 42.59 -5.09
C ILE A 1107 15.98 42.71 -5.95
N GLU A 1108 16.07 42.53 -7.28
CA GLU A 1108 14.92 42.63 -8.20
C GLU A 1108 14.33 41.27 -8.64
N ILE A 1109 14.79 40.12 -8.13
CA ILE A 1109 14.38 38.80 -8.67
C ILE A 1109 13.11 38.28 -8.00
N GLY A 1110 11.98 38.73 -8.55
CA GLY A 1110 10.66 38.13 -8.36
C GLY A 1110 9.97 37.85 -9.70
N ASN A 1111 10.64 37.17 -10.66
CA ASN A 1111 10.04 36.38 -11.76
C ASN A 1111 11.10 35.98 -12.81
N ILE A 1112 11.57 34.72 -12.80
CA ILE A 1112 12.59 34.21 -13.75
C ILE A 1112 12.00 33.65 -15.05
N SER A 1113 10.68 33.38 -15.14
CA SER A 1113 10.12 32.81 -16.37
C SER A 1113 10.00 33.79 -17.54
N TYR A 1114 10.17 35.10 -17.32
CA TYR A 1114 10.02 36.12 -18.36
C TYR A 1114 11.32 36.37 -19.16
N TYR A 1115 12.51 36.06 -18.61
CA TYR A 1115 13.79 36.47 -19.22
C TYR A 1115 14.57 35.36 -19.94
N ILE A 1116 14.22 34.09 -19.75
CA ILE A 1116 14.96 32.97 -20.35
C ILE A 1116 14.72 32.85 -21.86
N ASP A 1117 13.57 33.31 -22.38
CA ASP A 1117 13.31 33.30 -23.83
C ASP A 1117 14.06 34.38 -24.62
N GLN A 1118 14.71 35.34 -23.96
CA GLN A 1118 15.43 36.44 -24.63
C GLN A 1118 16.90 36.12 -24.96
N PHE A 1119 17.46 34.99 -24.49
CA PHE A 1119 18.90 34.68 -24.66
C PHE A 1119 19.21 33.49 -25.58
N LYS A 1120 18.24 33.05 -26.40
CA LYS A 1120 18.43 31.99 -27.40
C LYS A 1120 19.47 32.24 -28.53
N PRO A 1121 20.03 33.43 -28.81
CA PRO A 1121 20.89 33.57 -30.01
C PRO A 1121 22.42 33.68 -29.81
N TYR A 1122 23.02 33.43 -28.64
CA TYR A 1122 24.49 33.59 -28.49
C TYR A 1122 25.23 32.30 -28.09
N GLU A 1123 26.04 31.76 -29.02
CA GLU A 1123 27.02 30.71 -28.77
C GLU A 1123 28.02 31.16 -27.69
N LEU A 1124 28.11 30.40 -26.60
CA LEU A 1124 28.94 30.74 -25.44
C LEU A 1124 30.39 30.28 -25.66
N SER A 1125 31.34 31.21 -25.49
CA SER A 1125 32.78 30.97 -25.59
C SER A 1125 33.30 30.09 -24.45
N HIS A 1126 34.43 29.40 -24.71
CA HIS A 1126 35.13 28.47 -23.80
C HIS A 1126 35.40 29.05 -22.39
N GLU A 1127 35.54 30.37 -22.27
CA GLU A 1127 35.84 31.05 -21.01
C GLU A 1127 34.64 31.04 -20.03
N VAL A 1128 33.41 31.05 -20.54
CA VAL A 1128 32.21 31.01 -19.70
C VAL A 1128 31.93 29.59 -19.18
N ALA A 1129 32.34 28.57 -19.94
CA ALA A 1129 32.28 27.17 -19.48
C ALA A 1129 33.28 26.93 -18.33
N LEU A 1130 34.50 27.48 -18.42
CA LEU A 1130 35.52 27.38 -17.37
C LEU A 1130 35.10 28.08 -16.07
N LEU A 1131 34.43 29.24 -16.16
CA LEU A 1131 33.92 29.96 -14.99
C LEU A 1131 32.75 29.23 -14.30
N LYS A 1132 31.91 28.52 -15.05
CA LYS A 1132 30.86 27.66 -14.46
C LYS A 1132 31.44 26.42 -13.78
N ILE A 1133 32.46 25.78 -14.36
CA ILE A 1133 33.16 24.65 -13.75
C ILE A 1133 33.84 25.08 -12.44
N ALA A 1134 34.45 26.26 -12.40
CA ALA A 1134 35.02 26.84 -11.18
C ALA A 1134 33.94 27.08 -10.11
N GLY A 1135 32.77 27.60 -10.51
CA GLY A 1135 31.61 27.78 -9.62
C GLY A 1135 31.10 26.48 -9.00
N TRP A 1136 31.02 25.41 -9.78
CA TRP A 1136 30.58 24.09 -9.29
C TRP A 1136 31.60 23.44 -8.34
N ILE A 1137 32.89 23.64 -8.58
CA ILE A 1137 33.96 23.18 -7.68
C ILE A 1137 33.88 23.93 -6.33
N THR A 1138 33.65 25.25 -6.34
CA THR A 1138 33.48 26.03 -5.10
C THR A 1138 32.20 25.71 -4.32
N GLN A 1139 31.21 25.11 -4.98
CA GLN A 1139 29.97 24.62 -4.34
C GLN A 1139 30.07 23.16 -3.88
N GLY A 1140 31.25 22.53 -3.97
CA GLY A 1140 31.52 21.20 -3.43
C GLY A 1140 31.19 20.03 -4.36
N TYR A 1141 30.90 20.28 -5.64
CA TYR A 1141 30.69 19.21 -6.63
C TYR A 1141 32.03 18.63 -7.13
N LYS A 1142 32.13 17.29 -7.20
CA LYS A 1142 33.32 16.59 -7.70
C LYS A 1142 33.24 16.42 -9.22
N VAL A 1143 34.16 17.04 -9.95
CA VAL A 1143 34.25 16.93 -11.42
C VAL A 1143 35.06 15.70 -11.79
N ILE A 1144 34.47 14.75 -12.53
CA ILE A 1144 35.16 13.58 -13.09
C ILE A 1144 35.31 13.82 -14.61
N PRO A 1145 36.53 13.91 -15.16
CA PRO A 1145 36.70 14.06 -16.60
C PRO A 1145 36.33 12.74 -17.30
N PHE A 1146 35.62 12.85 -18.42
CA PHE A 1146 35.33 11.76 -19.34
C PHE A 1146 35.99 12.11 -20.68
N GLU A 1147 36.74 11.18 -21.27
CA GLU A 1147 37.19 11.27 -22.67
C GLU A 1147 36.02 11.04 -23.64
#